data_AF-A0AAN4YFK2-F1
#
_entry.id   AF-A0AAN4YFK2-F1
#
_cell.length_a   1.000
_cell.length_b   1.000
_cell.length_c   1.000
_cell.angle_alpha   90.00
_cell.angle_beta   90.00
_cell.angle_gamma   90.00
#
_symmetry.space_group_name_H-M   'P 1'
#
loop_
_entity.id
_entity.type
_entity.pdbx_description
1 polymer ?
#
loop_
_entity_poly.entity_id
_entity_poly.type
_entity_poly.pdbx_seq_one_letter_code
_entity_poly.pdbx_strand_id
1 'polypeptide(L)'
;MTDRSIAGSEQLPFEGKSNWCNELPYAKAKPPRPSAAAKKNTPKHASDSPEPLPVHPFLTTYRAAMMVITCVAILAVDFRIFPRRFAKAENWGTSLMDLGVGSFVFSSGVVSARSILKGRNSHSKKAGLWQRLAASARHSIPLLVLGLVRLYSVKGLDYAEHVTEYGVHWNFFFTLGLLPPFVEIFDALAAIIPSYEILSLGIVVLYQVALESTDLKSYILVSPRGPDLLSKNREGVFSFLGYLAIFLTGRAIGIRIIPRGTSASRSPQQARKSVLISLGLQTLVWTTLFVFNSTHAMGLGAGIPVSRRLANMPYVLWVSAFNNAQLFLFCLLESTFFPSIHRETGKDGELERTSFATSRIMTAFNKNGLALFLVANLLTGAVNLSVPTLDVTTAHAMVVLIAYVAMITGVALALDRANIKLSLYFWRNAGFDIIHDIPHLKQYPARYDPTVIPILENKPEIPSSPAELPIPSQRRNGPSGYYTSADYHALYKSGELKPLAVAETLMPLIRRDAETPGKHSVAFLDSQVERVRAAAEASTKRYKDGKPLGPLDGIPVVVKDEVHIEGYRRTLGSKLDFTGEFTGTSWCVKKWEEAGAIIVGKTTMHELGLGKPCLQYRYRCLAPIALGADGGGSIRIPSSFCGIWGLKPSHGRISGTPTVSLAQTVGVYGPMAASIDDLALAYRIMAAPAPAEQDPSSASFPDPLTTLQVWSSKPRTKTIGIARDWIDRAEPPVRAVFDRALDFYRKQGYEVIDITIPYLPEGQRAHILTIMTEIASGLTPDQVGKLSAPNKVLVSMGMWQISGQDFLASQRLRSIIMSHLAYLFGKHPGLLILTPTTPIPGWRINGEADLSRGLSDGKSSVRNMEYVWLANFTGCPAINCPAGYVQDTRVPVGLMAMGEWGTEEDLIAFARDGEAILDLSENQLATKEHLGEQSTGLRIPYGEGSLWEDVIASARQ
;
A
#
# COMPACT_ATOMS: atom_id res chain seq x y z
N MET A 1 36.02 -26.67 -34.30
CA MET A 1 37.45 -26.76 -34.70
C MET A 1 38.28 -26.06 -33.65
N THR A 2 39.43 -26.66 -33.29
CA THR A 2 40.56 -26.11 -32.49
C THR A 2 40.22 -25.36 -31.19
N ASP A 3 40.26 -26.00 -30.02
CA ASP A 3 41.44 -26.35 -29.17
C ASP A 3 42.27 -25.19 -28.60
N ARG A 4 42.34 -25.16 -27.26
CA ARG A 4 43.56 -24.89 -26.48
C ARG A 4 43.35 -25.17 -24.98
N SER A 5 43.90 -26.29 -24.51
CA SER A 5 44.12 -26.59 -23.10
C SER A 5 45.52 -26.15 -22.65
N ILE A 6 45.67 -25.62 -21.42
CA ILE A 6 46.87 -25.88 -20.59
C ILE A 6 46.39 -26.10 -19.15
N ALA A 7 46.85 -27.19 -18.54
CA ALA A 7 46.69 -27.48 -17.12
C ALA A 7 48.03 -27.26 -16.37
N GLY A 8 47.96 -27.04 -15.06
CA GLY A 8 49.13 -26.94 -14.18
C GLY A 8 48.70 -27.18 -12.73
N SER A 9 49.06 -28.34 -12.19
CA SER A 9 48.63 -28.85 -10.88
C SER A 9 49.79 -28.98 -9.89
N GLU A 10 49.54 -28.76 -8.60
CA GLU A 10 50.42 -29.26 -7.52
C GLU A 10 49.63 -29.72 -6.26
N GLN A 11 50.27 -30.55 -5.42
CA GLN A 11 49.65 -31.53 -4.51
C GLN A 11 50.38 -31.67 -3.14
N LEU A 12 49.82 -32.26 -2.07
CA LEU A 12 48.47 -32.87 -1.91
C LEU A 12 47.75 -32.52 -0.59
N PRO A 13 48.12 -33.00 0.63
CA PRO A 13 47.06 -33.35 1.59
C PRO A 13 47.24 -32.86 3.04
N PHE A 14 46.18 -32.97 3.86
CA PHE A 14 46.19 -33.77 5.10
C PHE A 14 44.77 -33.95 5.67
N GLU A 15 44.49 -35.13 6.23
CA GLU A 15 43.23 -35.52 6.88
C GLU A 15 43.09 -34.93 8.29
N GLY A 16 41.88 -34.89 8.88
CA GLY A 16 41.80 -34.59 10.33
C GLY A 16 40.47 -34.31 11.02
N LYS A 17 39.52 -35.25 10.98
CA LYS A 17 38.47 -35.51 12.01
C LYS A 17 37.45 -34.42 12.42
N SER A 18 36.27 -34.91 12.74
CA SER A 18 35.17 -34.23 13.42
C SER A 18 35.52 -33.71 14.82
N ASN A 19 34.88 -32.62 15.25
CA ASN A 19 34.07 -32.65 16.47
C ASN A 19 33.08 -31.47 16.55
N TRP A 20 31.86 -31.79 16.97
CA TRP A 20 30.88 -30.82 17.47
C TRP A 20 31.26 -30.40 18.91
N CYS A 21 30.75 -29.25 19.33
CA CYS A 21 30.90 -28.67 20.68
C CYS A 21 32.35 -28.38 21.13
N ASN A 22 32.69 -27.09 21.20
CA ASN A 22 32.88 -26.48 22.52
C ASN A 22 32.80 -24.94 22.48
N GLU A 23 32.54 -24.40 23.66
CA GLU A 23 32.26 -23.02 24.01
C GLU A 23 33.28 -22.00 23.50
N LEU A 24 32.80 -20.79 23.17
CA LEU A 24 33.65 -19.59 23.12
C LEU A 24 33.14 -18.56 24.15
N PRO A 25 34.02 -18.02 25.02
CA PRO A 25 33.62 -17.27 26.19
C PRO A 25 33.28 -15.80 25.89
N TYR A 26 32.64 -15.14 26.86
CA TYR A 26 32.40 -13.70 26.89
C TYR A 26 33.70 -12.88 26.78
N ALA A 27 34.08 -12.51 25.56
CA ALA A 27 35.12 -11.51 25.32
C ALA A 27 34.56 -10.12 25.68
N LYS A 28 35.12 -9.49 26.74
CA LYS A 28 34.85 -8.10 27.07
C LYS A 28 35.26 -7.20 25.89
N ALA A 29 34.27 -6.65 25.18
CA ALA A 29 34.52 -5.85 23.98
C ALA A 29 35.39 -4.61 24.30
N LYS A 30 36.52 -4.47 23.59
CA LYS A 30 37.36 -3.26 23.66
C LYS A 30 36.72 -2.14 22.84
N PRO A 31 36.92 -0.86 23.22
CA PRO A 31 36.43 0.28 22.44
C PRO A 31 37.11 0.36 21.07
N PRO A 32 36.43 0.93 20.05
CA PRO A 32 36.97 1.00 18.69
C PRO A 32 38.22 1.88 18.61
N ARG A 33 39.17 1.48 17.76
CA ARG A 33 40.31 2.33 17.36
C ARG A 33 39.83 3.36 16.32
N PRO A 34 40.31 4.62 16.36
CA PRO A 34 39.99 5.59 15.32
C PRO A 34 40.55 5.13 13.97
N SER A 35 39.75 5.16 12.91
CA SER A 35 40.23 4.80 11.57
C SER A 35 41.11 5.92 11.01
N ALA A 36 42.36 5.58 10.69
CA ALA A 36 43.34 6.52 10.17
C ALA A 36 43.35 6.53 8.63
N ALA A 37 42.21 6.84 8.00
CA ALA A 37 42.15 7.07 6.55
C ALA A 37 40.88 7.82 6.10
N ALA A 38 40.89 9.15 6.20
CA ALA A 38 39.96 10.01 5.45
C ALA A 38 40.70 11.28 4.97
N LYS A 39 41.54 11.11 3.94
CA LYS A 39 42.15 12.27 3.26
C LYS A 39 41.06 13.06 2.54
N LYS A 40 41.20 14.39 2.59
CA LYS A 40 40.39 15.38 1.87
C LYS A 40 39.99 14.91 0.47
N ASN A 41 38.69 14.85 0.21
CA ASN A 41 38.10 15.19 -1.08
C ASN A 41 36.67 15.68 -0.85
N THR A 42 36.39 16.92 -1.24
CA THR A 42 35.12 17.59 -0.98
C THR A 42 34.37 17.81 -2.30
N PRO A 43 33.24 17.12 -2.54
CA PRO A 43 32.23 17.58 -3.48
C PRO A 43 31.21 18.42 -2.69
N LYS A 44 31.16 19.73 -2.96
CA LYS A 44 30.01 20.56 -2.59
C LYS A 44 28.83 20.17 -3.48
N HIS A 45 27.93 19.30 -3.03
CA HIS A 45 26.51 19.26 -3.42
C HIS A 45 25.75 18.38 -2.42
N ALA A 46 25.32 18.97 -1.32
CA ALA A 46 24.38 18.32 -0.40
C ALA A 46 22.96 18.49 -0.95
N SER A 47 22.26 17.39 -1.19
CA SER A 47 20.85 17.37 -1.57
C SER A 47 19.95 17.90 -0.46
N ASP A 48 19.00 18.79 -0.79
CA ASP A 48 17.96 19.31 0.13
C ASP A 48 16.92 18.25 0.53
N SER A 49 17.36 17.21 1.22
CA SER A 49 16.50 16.28 1.95
C SER A 49 16.68 16.51 3.46
N PRO A 50 15.61 16.83 4.22
CA PRO A 50 15.74 17.23 5.62
C PRO A 50 16.29 16.07 6.46
N GLU A 51 17.41 16.30 7.14
CA GLU A 51 18.08 15.27 7.94
C GLU A 51 17.14 14.60 8.97
N PRO A 52 17.22 13.28 9.16
CA PRO A 52 16.46 12.59 10.19
C PRO A 52 16.92 13.02 11.60
N LEU A 53 15.95 13.38 12.44
CA LEU A 53 16.15 13.72 13.86
C LEU A 53 16.78 12.54 14.63
N PRO A 54 17.80 12.78 15.47
CA PRO A 54 18.63 11.74 16.07
C PRO A 54 17.85 10.88 17.07
N VAL A 55 18.38 9.69 17.38
CA VAL A 55 17.93 8.83 18.49
C VAL A 55 18.95 8.91 19.63
N HIS A 56 18.50 9.27 20.84
CA HIS A 56 19.37 9.38 22.01
C HIS A 56 19.23 8.13 22.91
N PRO A 57 20.34 7.47 23.30
CA PRO A 57 20.30 6.32 24.21
C PRO A 57 19.65 6.62 25.56
N PHE A 58 19.99 7.75 26.21
CA PHE A 58 19.42 8.11 27.51
C PHE A 58 17.88 8.23 27.49
N LEU A 59 17.30 8.77 26.40
CA LEU A 59 15.85 8.82 26.19
C LEU A 59 15.24 7.43 26.02
N THR A 60 15.97 6.53 25.35
CA THR A 60 15.54 5.16 25.10
C THR A 60 15.53 4.37 26.42
N THR A 61 16.59 4.48 27.21
CA THR A 61 16.71 3.86 28.55
C THR A 61 15.67 4.40 29.53
N TYR A 62 15.46 5.72 29.60
CA TYR A 62 14.42 6.34 30.43
C TYR A 62 13.02 5.75 30.15
N ARG A 63 12.64 5.67 28.87
CA ARG A 63 11.31 5.15 28.47
C ARG A 63 11.14 3.67 28.77
N ALA A 64 12.19 2.87 28.56
CA ALA A 64 12.15 1.45 28.87
C ALA A 64 12.09 1.19 30.39
N ALA A 65 12.90 1.90 31.18
CA ALA A 65 12.90 1.78 32.64
C ALA A 65 11.52 2.11 33.22
N MET A 66 10.88 3.19 32.75
CA MET A 66 9.52 3.54 33.12
C MET A 66 8.51 2.44 32.78
N MET A 67 8.61 1.82 31.60
CA MET A 67 7.73 0.72 31.19
C MET A 67 7.94 -0.53 32.05
N VAL A 68 9.18 -0.93 32.30
CA VAL A 68 9.52 -2.10 33.12
C VAL A 68 9.01 -1.93 34.55
N ILE A 69 9.33 -0.81 35.20
CA ILE A 69 8.88 -0.50 36.57
C ILE A 69 7.35 -0.53 36.66
N THR A 70 6.66 0.03 35.66
CA THR A 70 5.19 -0.01 35.59
C THR A 70 4.66 -1.44 35.51
N CYS A 71 5.19 -2.27 34.60
CA CYS A 71 4.72 -3.63 34.41
C CYS A 71 4.87 -4.45 35.71
N VAL A 72 5.99 -4.28 36.42
CA VAL A 72 6.24 -4.92 37.73
C VAL A 72 5.25 -4.40 38.79
N ALA A 73 5.11 -3.09 38.92
CA ALA A 73 4.35 -2.46 40.00
C ALA A 73 2.84 -2.73 39.92
N ILE A 74 2.28 -2.88 38.71
CA ILE A 74 0.85 -3.18 38.50
C ILE A 74 0.43 -4.51 39.13
N LEU A 75 1.27 -5.55 39.10
CA LEU A 75 0.99 -6.80 39.81
C LEU A 75 1.51 -6.78 41.25
N ALA A 76 2.66 -6.15 41.50
CA ALA A 76 3.27 -6.16 42.84
C ALA A 76 2.35 -5.57 43.92
N VAL A 77 1.58 -4.53 43.60
CA VAL A 77 0.66 -3.85 44.54
C VAL A 77 -0.44 -4.76 45.11
N ASP A 78 -0.80 -5.84 44.42
CA ASP A 78 -1.86 -6.75 44.87
C ASP A 78 -1.37 -7.66 46.01
N PHE A 79 -0.06 -7.91 46.08
CA PHE A 79 0.55 -8.72 47.14
C PHE A 79 0.77 -7.96 48.46
N ARG A 80 0.52 -8.64 49.58
CA ARG A 80 0.75 -8.09 50.94
C ARG A 80 2.19 -7.66 51.22
N ILE A 81 3.17 -8.21 50.49
CA ILE A 81 4.59 -7.81 50.58
C ILE A 81 4.85 -6.38 50.10
N PHE A 82 4.03 -5.85 49.19
CA PHE A 82 4.22 -4.52 48.63
C PHE A 82 3.80 -3.46 49.66
N PRO A 83 4.71 -2.60 50.15
CA PRO A 83 4.39 -1.67 51.22
C PRO A 83 3.27 -0.72 50.81
N ARG A 84 2.16 -0.72 51.56
CA ARG A 84 0.96 0.09 51.23
C ARG A 84 1.25 1.60 51.12
N ARG A 85 2.32 2.11 51.75
CA ARG A 85 2.85 3.48 51.55
C ARG A 85 3.28 3.82 50.12
N PHE A 86 3.48 2.81 49.26
CA PHE A 86 3.82 2.97 47.84
C PHE A 86 2.63 2.70 46.91
N ALA A 87 1.49 2.27 47.45
CA ALA A 87 0.23 2.13 46.71
C ALA A 87 -0.44 3.52 46.52
N LYS A 88 -1.37 3.62 45.56
CA LYS A 88 -2.00 4.88 45.17
C LYS A 88 -2.61 5.61 46.37
N ALA A 89 -2.34 6.91 46.49
CA ALA A 89 -3.09 7.76 47.40
C ALA A 89 -4.54 7.94 46.90
N GLU A 90 -5.50 7.93 47.83
CA GLU A 90 -6.93 8.03 47.50
C GLU A 90 -7.33 9.49 47.23
N ASN A 91 -7.12 10.38 48.21
CA ASN A 91 -7.43 11.81 48.10
C ASN A 91 -6.18 12.68 48.07
N TRP A 92 -5.26 12.47 49.01
CA TRP A 92 -4.05 13.29 49.20
C TRP A 92 -2.82 12.42 49.48
N GLY A 93 -1.67 12.79 48.89
CA GLY A 93 -0.38 12.12 49.12
C GLY A 93 0.46 11.95 47.86
N THR A 94 1.62 11.32 48.02
CA THR A 94 2.51 10.90 46.94
C THR A 94 2.97 9.46 47.18
N SER A 95 2.96 8.64 46.13
CA SER A 95 3.40 7.25 46.17
C SER A 95 4.07 6.84 44.86
N LEU A 96 4.74 5.67 44.83
CA LEU A 96 5.32 5.14 43.60
C LEU A 96 4.23 4.88 42.53
N MET A 97 3.07 4.38 42.94
CA MET A 97 1.95 4.11 42.04
C MET A 97 1.29 5.40 41.50
N ASP A 98 1.40 6.51 42.23
CA ASP A 98 0.87 7.79 41.74
C ASP A 98 1.73 8.42 40.63
N LEU A 99 3.03 8.09 40.54
CA LEU A 99 3.91 8.59 39.47
C LEU A 99 3.61 8.01 38.09
N GLY A 100 3.20 6.74 38.01
CA GLY A 100 3.26 5.96 36.76
C GLY A 100 2.47 6.62 35.63
N VAL A 101 1.18 6.87 35.89
CA VAL A 101 0.22 7.47 34.95
C VAL A 101 0.69 8.84 34.44
N GLY A 102 1.10 9.75 35.34
CA GLY A 102 1.64 11.06 34.97
C GLY A 102 2.92 10.96 34.15
N SER A 103 3.81 10.02 34.48
CA SER A 103 5.08 9.83 33.79
C SER A 103 4.92 9.26 32.37
N PHE A 104 3.88 8.44 32.11
CA PHE A 104 3.50 8.07 30.74
C PHE A 104 3.05 9.26 29.91
N VAL A 105 2.26 10.16 30.50
CA VAL A 105 1.78 11.38 29.83
C VAL A 105 2.95 12.30 29.50
N PHE A 106 3.85 12.51 30.47
CA PHE A 106 5.08 13.27 30.28
C PHE A 106 5.93 12.67 29.16
N SER A 107 6.23 11.37 29.21
CA SER A 107 7.00 10.68 28.16
C SER A 107 6.31 10.73 26.78
N SER A 108 4.98 10.72 26.72
CA SER A 108 4.24 10.85 25.46
C SER A 108 4.37 12.26 24.89
N GLY A 109 4.32 13.28 25.77
CA GLY A 109 4.67 14.66 25.47
C GLY A 109 6.07 14.77 24.84
N VAL A 110 7.10 14.20 25.50
CA VAL A 110 8.49 14.21 25.01
C VAL A 110 8.60 13.66 23.59
N VAL A 111 7.96 12.53 23.30
CA VAL A 111 7.98 11.93 21.95
C VAL A 111 7.23 12.79 20.93
N SER A 112 6.12 13.42 21.33
CA SER A 112 5.30 14.27 20.44
C SER A 112 6.06 15.48 19.89
N ALA A 113 7.11 15.95 20.57
CA ALA A 113 7.97 17.04 20.10
C ALA A 113 8.58 16.77 18.71
N ARG A 114 8.77 15.50 18.32
CA ARG A 114 9.27 15.14 16.98
C ARG A 114 8.37 15.60 15.83
N SER A 115 7.05 15.71 16.03
CA SER A 115 6.15 16.18 14.95
C SER A 115 6.31 17.69 14.72
N ILE A 116 6.40 18.48 15.79
CA ILE A 116 6.70 19.93 15.70
C ILE A 116 8.06 20.15 15.02
N LEU A 117 9.11 19.46 15.48
CA LEU A 117 10.46 19.66 14.97
C LEU A 117 10.57 19.33 13.47
N LYS A 118 9.85 18.30 12.99
CA LYS A 118 9.72 18.04 11.54
C LYS A 118 8.98 19.17 10.81
N GLY A 119 7.86 19.64 11.36
CA GLY A 119 7.08 20.74 10.76
C GLY A 119 7.81 22.09 10.73
N ARG A 120 8.76 22.35 11.63
CA ARG A 120 9.62 23.55 11.61
C ARG A 120 10.72 23.50 10.54
N ASN A 121 11.13 22.31 10.11
CA ASN A 121 12.19 22.14 9.11
C ASN A 121 11.67 22.07 7.66
N SER A 122 10.36 21.93 7.45
CA SER A 122 9.76 22.03 6.11
C SER A 122 9.31 23.46 5.81
N HIS A 123 9.74 24.03 4.69
CA HIS A 123 9.32 25.37 4.22
C HIS A 123 7.85 25.45 3.73
N SER A 124 6.99 24.51 4.13
CA SER A 124 5.59 24.42 3.71
C SER A 124 4.67 25.27 4.61
N LYS A 125 3.58 25.79 4.03
CA LYS A 125 2.55 26.54 4.77
C LYS A 125 1.95 25.65 5.87
N LYS A 126 1.84 26.18 7.10
CA LYS A 126 1.22 25.46 8.23
C LYS A 126 -0.21 25.04 7.89
N ALA A 127 -0.54 23.76 8.07
CA ALA A 127 -1.88 23.23 7.90
C ALA A 127 -2.90 23.91 8.85
N GLY A 128 -4.15 24.05 8.39
CA GLY A 128 -5.20 24.70 9.17
C GLY A 128 -5.58 23.93 10.44
N LEU A 129 -6.08 24.64 11.46
CA LEU A 129 -6.41 24.04 12.77
C LEU A 129 -7.32 22.81 12.65
N TRP A 130 -8.38 22.88 11.84
CA TRP A 130 -9.28 21.75 11.60
C TRP A 130 -8.59 20.52 10.99
N GLN A 131 -7.62 20.70 10.09
CA GLN A 131 -6.86 19.59 9.51
C GLN A 131 -5.94 18.93 10.54
N ARG A 132 -5.31 19.76 11.40
CA ARG A 132 -4.48 19.29 12.52
C ARG A 132 -5.30 18.52 13.54
N LEU A 133 -6.48 19.03 13.91
CA LEU A 133 -7.43 18.36 14.81
C LEU A 133 -7.91 17.03 14.23
N ALA A 134 -8.32 16.98 12.96
CA ALA A 134 -8.77 15.75 12.31
C ALA A 134 -7.67 14.68 12.25
N ALA A 135 -6.42 15.07 11.94
CA ALA A 135 -5.28 14.16 11.98
C ALA A 135 -5.02 13.64 13.41
N SER A 136 -5.01 14.52 14.40
CA SER A 136 -4.75 14.17 15.81
C SER A 136 -5.85 13.28 16.42
N ALA A 137 -7.11 13.57 16.12
CA ALA A 137 -8.25 12.74 16.50
C ALA A 137 -8.17 11.34 15.86
N ARG A 138 -7.72 11.22 14.60
CA ARG A 138 -7.53 9.91 13.95
C ARG A 138 -6.46 9.06 14.63
N HIS A 139 -5.36 9.66 15.09
CA HIS A 139 -4.34 8.96 15.87
C HIS A 139 -4.81 8.52 17.27
N SER A 140 -5.92 9.09 17.75
CA SER A 140 -6.48 8.80 19.06
C SER A 140 -7.43 7.59 19.07
N ILE A 141 -8.01 7.24 17.92
CA ILE A 141 -9.01 6.16 17.77
C ILE A 141 -8.56 4.83 18.42
N PRO A 142 -7.32 4.31 18.25
CA PRO A 142 -6.94 3.03 18.84
C PRO A 142 -7.00 3.03 20.38
N LEU A 143 -6.67 4.16 21.02
CA LEU A 143 -6.74 4.30 22.49
C LEU A 143 -8.19 4.46 22.96
N LEU A 144 -9.03 5.17 22.21
CA LEU A 144 -10.46 5.28 22.51
C LEU A 144 -11.18 3.92 22.37
N VAL A 145 -10.87 3.14 21.32
CA VAL A 145 -11.38 1.77 21.15
C VAL A 145 -10.90 0.87 22.29
N LEU A 146 -9.63 0.95 22.68
CA LEU A 146 -9.11 0.20 23.83
C LEU A 146 -9.78 0.61 25.16
N GLY A 147 -10.12 1.90 25.31
CA GLY A 147 -10.92 2.41 26.42
C GLY A 147 -12.33 1.83 26.45
N LEU A 148 -12.98 1.67 25.29
CA LEU A 148 -14.28 0.99 25.16
C LEU A 148 -14.16 -0.52 25.48
N VAL A 149 -13.17 -1.22 24.91
CA VAL A 149 -12.93 -2.65 25.20
C VAL A 149 -12.69 -2.88 26.69
N ARG A 150 -11.92 -2.01 27.36
CA ARG A 150 -11.74 -2.06 28.82
C ARG A 150 -13.06 -1.85 29.55
N LEU A 151 -13.86 -0.86 29.16
CA LEU A 151 -15.15 -0.57 29.79
C LEU A 151 -16.12 -1.76 29.68
N TYR A 152 -16.22 -2.39 28.52
CA TYR A 152 -17.05 -3.58 28.32
C TYR A 152 -16.51 -4.80 29.09
N SER A 153 -15.19 -5.02 29.06
CA SER A 153 -14.56 -6.16 29.75
C SER A 153 -14.73 -6.10 31.27
N VAL A 154 -14.53 -4.94 31.88
CA VAL A 154 -14.65 -4.77 33.34
C VAL A 154 -16.10 -4.91 33.81
N LYS A 155 -17.06 -4.33 33.06
CA LYS A 155 -18.50 -4.46 33.39
C LYS A 155 -19.12 -5.81 33.00
N GLY A 156 -18.50 -6.56 32.09
CA GLY A 156 -18.94 -7.92 31.71
C GLY A 156 -18.38 -9.04 32.59
N LEU A 157 -17.47 -8.72 33.52
CA LEU A 157 -16.80 -9.67 34.42
C LEU A 157 -17.08 -9.37 35.91
N ASP A 158 -18.03 -8.47 36.22
CA ASP A 158 -18.34 -7.97 37.57
C ASP A 158 -17.11 -7.60 38.43
N TYR A 159 -16.06 -7.10 37.77
CA TYR A 159 -14.81 -6.76 38.43
C TYR A 159 -14.95 -5.43 39.20
N ALA A 160 -14.40 -5.38 40.41
CA ALA A 160 -14.54 -4.23 41.29
C ALA A 160 -13.93 -2.93 40.70
N GLU A 161 -14.79 -1.98 40.30
CA GLU A 161 -14.38 -0.67 39.80
C GLU A 161 -14.18 0.32 40.96
N HIS A 162 -12.95 0.83 41.13
CA HIS A 162 -12.70 2.00 41.98
C HIS A 162 -13.21 3.28 41.29
N VAL A 163 -14.53 3.50 41.40
CA VAL A 163 -15.26 4.62 40.77
C VAL A 163 -14.70 5.99 41.15
N THR A 164 -14.02 6.09 42.31
CA THR A 164 -13.35 7.30 42.80
C THR A 164 -12.08 7.65 42.01
N GLU A 165 -11.51 6.73 41.23
CA GLU A 165 -10.25 6.98 40.52
C GLU A 165 -10.43 7.82 39.25
N TYR A 166 -11.42 7.48 38.42
CA TYR A 166 -11.70 8.14 37.14
C TYR A 166 -13.19 8.38 36.86
N GLY A 167 -14.10 7.63 37.50
CA GLY A 167 -15.54 7.67 37.23
C GLY A 167 -16.16 6.29 37.02
N VAL A 168 -17.42 6.27 36.59
CA VAL A 168 -18.25 5.06 36.35
C VAL A 168 -18.04 4.45 34.96
N HIS A 169 -17.63 5.27 33.99
CA HIS A 169 -17.40 4.86 32.60
C HIS A 169 -16.05 5.31 32.05
N TRP A 170 -15.43 6.31 32.67
CA TRP A 170 -14.13 6.83 32.26
C TRP A 170 -12.99 5.96 32.77
N ASN A 171 -12.01 5.72 31.89
CA ASN A 171 -10.77 5.08 32.24
C ASN A 171 -9.61 5.80 31.54
N PHE A 172 -8.39 5.53 31.99
CA PHE A 172 -7.24 6.32 31.58
C PHE A 172 -6.91 6.27 30.06
N PHE A 173 -7.39 5.25 29.32
CA PHE A 173 -7.24 5.24 27.87
C PHE A 173 -8.04 6.35 27.17
N PHE A 174 -9.18 6.78 27.74
CA PHE A 174 -9.91 7.95 27.25
C PHE A 174 -9.14 9.25 27.51
N THR A 175 -8.52 9.40 28.69
CA THR A 175 -7.61 10.52 28.98
C THR A 175 -6.44 10.57 27.97
N LEU A 176 -5.77 9.44 27.72
CA LEU A 176 -4.69 9.36 26.72
C LEU A 176 -5.17 9.61 25.29
N GLY A 177 -6.36 9.15 24.93
CA GLY A 177 -6.97 9.39 23.61
C GLY A 177 -7.39 10.84 23.40
N LEU A 178 -7.77 11.58 24.44
CA LEU A 178 -8.20 12.98 24.29
C LEU A 178 -7.04 13.98 24.34
N LEU A 179 -5.86 13.60 24.87
CA LEU A 179 -4.70 14.49 24.92
C LEU A 179 -4.26 15.00 23.53
N PRO A 180 -4.04 14.18 22.49
CA PRO A 180 -3.56 14.66 21.19
C PRO A 180 -4.43 15.74 20.52
N PRO A 181 -5.77 15.62 20.40
CA PRO A 181 -6.57 16.67 19.78
C PRO A 181 -6.59 17.96 20.61
N PHE A 182 -6.72 17.88 21.94
CA PHE A 182 -6.69 19.07 22.80
C PHE A 182 -5.33 19.79 22.74
N VAL A 183 -4.22 19.06 22.69
CA VAL A 183 -2.88 19.65 22.52
C VAL A 183 -2.78 20.49 21.24
N GLU A 184 -3.48 20.15 20.16
CA GLU A 184 -3.49 20.95 18.93
C GLU A 184 -4.40 22.19 19.04
N ILE A 185 -5.46 22.16 19.86
CA ILE A 185 -6.25 23.36 20.22
C ILE A 185 -5.36 24.34 21.01
N PHE A 186 -4.67 23.84 22.04
CA PHE A 186 -3.79 24.65 22.88
C PHE A 186 -2.51 25.10 22.14
N ASP A 187 -2.08 24.39 21.09
CA ASP A 187 -0.99 24.85 20.20
C ASP A 187 -1.37 26.08 19.36
N ALA A 188 -2.65 26.26 19.03
CA ALA A 188 -3.13 27.50 18.41
C ALA A 188 -3.03 28.68 19.39
N LEU A 189 -3.32 28.47 20.68
CA LEU A 189 -3.13 29.46 21.74
C LEU A 189 -1.63 29.72 22.03
N ALA A 190 -0.78 28.71 21.87
CA ALA A 190 0.68 28.84 21.94
C ALA A 190 1.30 29.70 20.82
N ALA A 191 0.51 30.15 19.82
CA ALA A 191 0.95 31.19 18.89
C ALA A 191 1.14 32.56 19.57
N ILE A 192 0.49 32.77 20.73
CA ILE A 192 0.51 34.02 21.50
C ILE A 192 1.52 33.94 22.66
N ILE A 193 1.70 32.74 23.26
CA ILE A 193 2.58 32.51 24.41
C ILE A 193 3.90 31.85 23.96
N PRO A 194 5.08 32.47 24.17
CA PRO A 194 6.34 32.02 23.57
C PRO A 194 6.94 30.71 24.12
N SER A 195 6.28 30.02 25.04
CA SER A 195 6.77 28.80 25.69
C SER A 195 5.63 27.87 26.12
N TYR A 196 5.80 26.57 25.86
CA TYR A 196 4.89 25.52 26.34
C TYR A 196 4.96 25.31 27.86
N GLU A 197 6.08 25.65 28.53
CA GLU A 197 6.13 25.66 30.00
C GLU A 197 5.24 26.75 30.57
N ILE A 198 5.30 27.97 30.02
CA ILE A 198 4.46 29.08 30.46
C ILE A 198 2.98 28.74 30.24
N LEU A 199 2.64 28.16 29.09
CA LEU A 199 1.28 27.68 28.82
C LEU A 199 0.85 26.58 29.81
N SER A 200 1.71 25.61 30.10
CA SER A 200 1.44 24.55 31.07
C SER A 200 1.24 25.09 32.49
N LEU A 201 2.07 26.04 32.92
CA LEU A 201 1.95 26.70 34.21
C LEU A 201 0.67 27.55 34.28
N GLY A 202 0.33 28.27 33.21
CA GLY A 202 -0.93 29.02 33.13
C GLY A 202 -2.16 28.13 33.27
N ILE A 203 -2.22 27.01 32.53
CA ILE A 203 -3.32 26.04 32.63
C ILE A 203 -3.43 25.49 34.06
N VAL A 204 -2.33 25.09 34.68
CA VAL A 204 -2.38 24.45 36.01
C VAL A 204 -2.65 25.43 37.14
N VAL A 205 -2.17 26.68 37.04
CA VAL A 205 -2.49 27.75 38.00
C VAL A 205 -3.96 28.13 37.90
N LEU A 206 -4.51 28.33 36.69
CA LEU A 206 -5.94 28.61 36.51
C LEU A 206 -6.81 27.45 37.02
N TYR A 207 -6.42 26.21 36.77
CA TYR A 207 -7.12 25.04 37.30
C TYR A 207 -7.05 24.95 38.83
N GLN A 208 -5.89 25.25 39.44
CA GLN A 208 -5.73 25.26 40.89
C GLN A 208 -6.51 26.40 41.56
N VAL A 209 -6.57 27.58 40.94
CA VAL A 209 -7.44 28.67 41.39
C VAL A 209 -8.89 28.22 41.34
N ALA A 210 -9.36 27.65 40.23
CA ALA A 210 -10.73 27.14 40.11
C ALA A 210 -11.06 26.06 41.16
N LEU A 211 -10.09 25.22 41.54
CA LEU A 211 -10.28 24.21 42.61
C LEU A 211 -10.43 24.82 44.02
N GLU A 212 -9.85 25.98 44.31
CA GLU A 212 -9.92 26.59 45.65
C GLU A 212 -10.89 27.78 45.74
N SER A 213 -11.21 28.43 44.60
CA SER A 213 -12.11 29.59 44.53
C SER A 213 -13.54 29.25 44.09
N THR A 214 -13.85 27.98 43.84
CA THR A 214 -15.19 27.49 43.45
C THR A 214 -15.48 26.14 44.10
N ASP A 215 -16.75 25.72 44.08
CA ASP A 215 -17.17 24.41 44.59
C ASP A 215 -16.64 23.20 43.81
N LEU A 216 -15.83 23.40 42.75
CA LEU A 216 -15.33 22.34 41.87
C LEU A 216 -14.61 21.20 42.63
N LYS A 217 -13.80 21.53 43.65
CA LYS A 217 -13.08 20.55 44.48
C LYS A 217 -14.04 19.70 45.30
N SER A 218 -15.05 20.31 45.90
CA SER A 218 -16.13 19.61 46.63
C SER A 218 -16.99 18.78 45.68
N TYR A 219 -17.30 19.31 44.49
CA TYR A 219 -18.05 18.61 43.44
C TYR A 219 -17.34 17.32 43.01
N ILE A 220 -16.03 17.37 42.74
CA ILE A 220 -15.27 16.18 42.31
C ILE A 220 -15.16 15.15 43.45
N LEU A 221 -14.80 15.59 44.65
CA LEU A 221 -14.46 14.66 45.74
C LEU A 221 -15.68 14.02 46.41
N VAL A 222 -16.73 14.80 46.76
CA VAL A 222 -17.77 14.38 47.73
C VAL A 222 -19.22 14.50 47.26
N SER A 223 -19.52 15.23 46.17
CA SER A 223 -20.92 15.38 45.69
C SER A 223 -21.56 14.03 45.29
N PRO A 224 -22.90 13.86 45.39
CA PRO A 224 -23.57 12.68 44.83
C PRO A 224 -23.33 12.52 43.32
N ARG A 225 -23.38 11.29 42.80
CA ARG A 225 -23.32 11.05 41.34
C ARG A 225 -24.70 11.18 40.72
N GLY A 226 -24.82 12.07 39.73
CA GLY A 226 -26.05 12.34 39.00
C GLY A 226 -26.35 11.31 37.90
N PRO A 227 -27.50 11.43 37.21
CA PRO A 227 -27.86 10.55 36.10
C PRO A 227 -27.01 10.79 34.84
N ASP A 228 -26.45 12.00 34.70
CA ASP A 228 -25.71 12.47 33.54
C ASP A 228 -24.28 11.89 33.43
N LEU A 229 -23.72 11.90 32.22
CA LEU A 229 -22.40 11.35 31.95
C LEU A 229 -21.25 12.18 32.54
N LEU A 230 -21.45 13.47 32.81
CA LEU A 230 -20.40 14.33 33.37
C LEU A 230 -20.22 14.03 34.87
N SER A 231 -21.30 14.04 35.65
CA SER A 231 -21.29 13.72 37.08
C SER A 231 -20.81 12.28 37.35
N LYS A 232 -21.19 11.33 36.48
CA LYS A 232 -20.67 9.96 36.51
C LYS A 232 -19.16 9.85 36.26
N ASN A 233 -18.52 10.82 35.60
CA ASN A 233 -17.13 10.75 35.16
C ASN A 233 -16.25 11.95 35.57
N ARG A 234 -16.73 12.75 36.52
CA ARG A 234 -16.13 14.03 36.92
C ARG A 234 -14.66 13.92 37.31
N GLU A 235 -14.24 12.85 37.96
CA GLU A 235 -12.83 12.66 38.33
C GLU A 235 -11.92 12.61 37.10
N GLY A 236 -12.25 11.79 36.10
CA GLY A 236 -11.49 11.66 34.85
C GLY A 236 -11.62 12.87 33.92
N VAL A 237 -12.77 13.54 33.92
CA VAL A 237 -13.01 14.73 33.08
C VAL A 237 -12.26 15.95 33.61
N PHE A 238 -12.33 16.27 34.90
CA PHE A 238 -11.68 17.48 35.43
C PHE A 238 -10.17 17.32 35.63
N SER A 239 -9.70 16.12 36.02
CA SER A 239 -8.25 15.85 36.10
C SER A 239 -7.53 15.89 34.74
N PHE A 240 -8.28 15.84 33.63
CA PHE A 240 -7.75 16.00 32.27
C PHE A 240 -6.90 17.27 32.11
N LEU A 241 -7.26 18.38 32.76
CA LEU A 241 -6.51 19.64 32.68
C LEU A 241 -5.09 19.51 33.28
N GLY A 242 -4.97 18.78 34.40
CA GLY A 242 -3.68 18.44 35.00
C GLY A 242 -2.83 17.54 34.10
N TYR A 243 -3.43 16.49 33.51
CA TYR A 243 -2.73 15.62 32.56
C TYR A 243 -2.31 16.37 31.28
N LEU A 244 -3.12 17.31 30.80
CA LEU A 244 -2.77 18.18 29.66
C LEU A 244 -1.54 19.04 29.97
N ALA A 245 -1.46 19.64 31.16
CA ALA A 245 -0.28 20.37 31.60
C ALA A 245 0.98 19.47 31.67
N ILE A 246 0.86 18.26 32.23
CA ILE A 246 1.97 17.27 32.24
C ILE A 246 2.42 16.93 30.81
N PHE A 247 1.49 16.74 29.87
CA PHE A 247 1.81 16.46 28.47
C PHE A 247 2.55 17.63 27.81
N LEU A 248 2.06 18.86 28.01
CA LEU A 248 2.67 20.09 27.47
C LEU A 248 4.08 20.29 28.04
N THR A 249 4.30 20.05 29.33
CA THR A 249 5.64 20.10 29.94
C THR A 249 6.58 19.06 29.31
N GLY A 250 6.11 17.83 29.11
CA GLY A 250 6.85 16.79 28.39
C GLY A 250 7.20 17.20 26.95
N ARG A 251 6.25 17.79 26.21
CA ARG A 251 6.46 18.31 24.85
C ARG A 251 7.52 19.41 24.84
N ALA A 252 7.49 20.29 25.84
CA ALA A 252 8.39 21.42 25.97
C ALA A 252 9.86 20.99 26.20
N ILE A 253 10.10 20.03 27.12
CA ILE A 253 11.45 19.49 27.30
C ILE A 253 11.91 18.68 26.08
N GLY A 254 11.00 17.94 25.43
CA GLY A 254 11.29 17.21 24.19
C GLY A 254 11.82 18.10 23.06
N ILE A 255 11.28 19.31 22.91
CA ILE A 255 11.75 20.29 21.92
C ILE A 255 13.21 20.73 22.19
N ARG A 256 13.64 20.78 23.45
CA ARG A 256 15.04 21.15 23.80
C ARG A 256 16.04 20.01 23.63
N ILE A 257 15.65 18.78 23.98
CA ILE A 257 16.60 17.66 24.13
C ILE A 257 16.70 16.75 22.89
N ILE A 258 15.73 16.79 21.98
CA ILE A 258 15.74 15.95 20.76
C ILE A 258 16.68 16.48 19.65
N PRO A 259 16.76 17.79 19.34
CA PRO A 259 17.64 18.29 18.29
C PRO A 259 19.12 17.96 18.54
N ARG A 260 19.93 17.78 17.48
CA ARG A 260 21.38 17.53 17.60
C ARG A 260 22.13 18.69 18.30
N GLY A 261 21.61 19.92 18.25
CA GLY A 261 22.21 21.12 18.85
C GLY A 261 23.53 21.58 18.21
N THR A 262 24.02 20.84 17.21
CA THR A 262 25.21 21.14 16.40
C THR A 262 24.91 22.24 15.39
N SER A 263 25.83 23.18 15.26
CA SER A 263 25.86 24.24 14.25
C SER A 263 27.32 24.47 13.87
N ALA A 264 27.61 25.25 12.83
CA ALA A 264 28.98 25.60 12.43
C ALA A 264 29.83 26.18 13.60
N SER A 265 29.18 26.73 14.63
CA SER A 265 29.79 27.30 15.83
C SER A 265 29.71 26.43 17.11
N ARG A 266 29.14 25.21 17.06
CA ARG A 266 28.96 24.36 18.25
C ARG A 266 29.35 22.90 18.01
N SER A 267 30.35 22.43 18.74
CA SER A 267 30.79 21.02 18.72
C SER A 267 29.76 20.09 19.38
N PRO A 268 29.75 18.77 19.05
CA PRO A 268 28.87 17.80 19.69
C PRO A 268 29.00 17.77 21.22
N GLN A 269 30.21 18.00 21.75
CA GLN A 269 30.47 18.06 23.19
C GLN A 269 29.84 19.30 23.84
N GLN A 270 29.88 20.46 23.17
CA GLN A 270 29.23 21.69 23.64
C GLN A 270 27.70 21.57 23.60
N ALA A 271 27.15 20.98 22.54
CA ALA A 271 25.73 20.70 22.43
C ALA A 271 25.25 19.78 23.58
N ARG A 272 25.98 18.70 23.86
CA ARG A 272 25.69 17.77 24.97
C ARG A 272 25.76 18.46 26.34
N LYS A 273 26.81 19.26 26.60
CA LYS A 273 26.93 20.04 27.84
C LYS A 273 25.75 21.00 28.01
N SER A 274 25.26 21.61 26.93
CA SER A 274 24.07 22.46 26.94
C SER A 274 22.79 21.69 27.27
N VAL A 275 22.60 20.47 26.74
CA VAL A 275 21.45 19.61 27.09
C VAL A 275 21.49 19.20 28.57
N LEU A 276 22.66 18.78 29.07
CA LEU A 276 22.84 18.37 30.47
C LEU A 276 22.58 19.52 31.45
N ILE A 277 23.12 20.72 31.16
CA ILE A 277 22.84 21.94 31.95
C ILE A 277 21.35 22.31 31.88
N SER A 278 20.72 22.21 30.70
CA SER A 278 19.29 22.51 30.55
C SER A 278 18.42 21.56 31.38
N LEU A 279 18.70 20.25 31.38
CA LEU A 279 18.00 19.26 32.20
C LEU A 279 18.23 19.50 33.70
N GLY A 280 19.44 19.86 34.13
CA GLY A 280 19.75 20.20 35.52
C GLY A 280 19.00 21.45 36.00
N LEU A 281 19.00 22.53 35.20
CA LEU A 281 18.25 23.75 35.49
C LEU A 281 16.74 23.50 35.54
N GLN A 282 16.18 22.72 34.61
CA GLN A 282 14.76 22.35 34.64
C GLN A 282 14.42 21.53 35.87
N THR A 283 15.25 20.53 36.22
CA THR A 283 15.09 19.74 37.45
C THR A 283 15.03 20.64 38.69
N LEU A 284 15.95 21.60 38.80
CA LEU A 284 15.96 22.57 39.90
C LEU A 284 14.68 23.43 39.91
N VAL A 285 14.30 24.02 38.78
CA VAL A 285 13.11 24.89 38.67
C VAL A 285 11.82 24.15 39.06
N TRP A 286 11.55 22.99 38.46
CA TRP A 286 10.33 22.22 38.77
C TRP A 286 10.34 21.69 40.21
N THR A 287 11.50 21.34 40.77
CA THR A 287 11.62 20.92 42.19
C THR A 287 11.35 22.09 43.13
N THR A 288 11.93 23.27 42.90
CA THR A 288 11.69 24.46 43.72
C THR A 288 10.23 24.88 43.68
N LEU A 289 9.60 24.89 42.50
CA LEU A 289 8.16 25.16 42.36
C LEU A 289 7.32 24.13 43.13
N PHE A 290 7.64 22.85 43.02
CA PHE A 290 6.95 21.79 43.77
C PHE A 290 7.08 21.98 45.29
N VAL A 291 8.29 22.20 45.80
CA VAL A 291 8.54 22.37 47.24
C VAL A 291 7.83 23.60 47.79
N PHE A 292 7.91 24.74 47.09
CA PHE A 292 7.25 25.99 47.50
C PHE A 292 5.71 25.87 47.48
N ASN A 293 5.15 25.06 46.59
CA ASN A 293 3.70 24.88 46.46
C ASN A 293 3.13 23.83 47.43
N SER A 294 3.87 22.74 47.69
CA SER A 294 3.42 21.60 48.51
C SER A 294 3.78 21.68 49.99
N THR A 295 4.70 22.57 50.38
CA THR A 295 5.15 22.72 51.78
C THR A 295 5.11 24.19 52.20
N HIS A 296 5.10 24.47 53.51
CA HIS A 296 5.32 25.82 54.04
C HIS A 296 6.82 26.19 54.07
N ALA A 297 7.50 26.01 52.93
CA ALA A 297 8.92 26.32 52.80
C ALA A 297 9.19 27.77 53.23
N MET A 298 10.12 27.95 54.16
CA MET A 298 10.56 29.26 54.68
C MET A 298 9.43 30.17 55.20
N GLY A 299 8.29 29.59 55.63
CA GLY A 299 7.14 30.35 56.13
C GLY A 299 6.30 31.06 55.05
N LEU A 300 6.63 30.89 53.76
CA LEU A 300 5.97 31.57 52.64
C LEU A 300 5.32 30.61 51.63
N GLY A 301 5.59 29.30 51.74
CA GLY A 301 5.05 28.29 50.82
C GLY A 301 3.56 27.98 51.04
N ALA A 302 2.87 27.58 49.97
CA ALA A 302 1.42 27.53 49.89
C ALA A 302 0.76 26.32 50.61
N GLY A 303 1.53 25.29 50.97
CA GLY A 303 1.03 24.13 51.74
C GLY A 303 -0.07 23.30 51.08
N ILE A 304 -0.20 23.35 49.75
CA ILE A 304 -1.29 22.68 49.03
C ILE A 304 -1.00 21.17 48.93
N PRO A 305 -1.88 20.29 49.45
CA PRO A 305 -1.66 18.85 49.42
C PRO A 305 -1.70 18.28 47.99
N VAL A 306 -0.85 17.29 47.71
CA VAL A 306 -0.75 16.65 46.40
C VAL A 306 -1.92 15.71 46.16
N SER A 307 -2.60 15.80 45.00
CA SER A 307 -3.67 14.87 44.61
C SER A 307 -3.57 14.45 43.15
N ARG A 308 -3.31 13.15 42.93
CA ARG A 308 -3.42 12.51 41.62
C ARG A 308 -4.87 12.45 41.12
N ARG A 309 -5.84 12.21 42.02
CA ARG A 309 -7.28 12.11 41.69
C ARG A 309 -7.80 13.41 41.05
N LEU A 310 -7.35 14.56 41.56
CA LEU A 310 -7.60 15.87 40.96
C LEU A 310 -6.61 16.22 39.83
N ALA A 311 -5.44 15.58 39.79
CA ALA A 311 -4.27 16.02 39.02
C ALA A 311 -3.94 17.51 39.26
N ASN A 312 -3.94 17.92 40.52
CA ASN A 312 -3.82 19.32 40.94
C ASN A 312 -2.40 19.89 40.73
N MET A 313 -2.21 21.20 40.97
CA MET A 313 -0.93 21.88 40.70
C MET A 313 0.28 21.23 41.39
N PRO A 314 0.25 20.91 42.70
CA PRO A 314 1.34 20.16 43.33
C PRO A 314 1.67 18.84 42.64
N TYR A 315 0.66 18.08 42.16
CA TYR A 315 0.87 16.82 41.46
C TYR A 315 1.54 17.01 40.09
N VAL A 316 1.09 17.99 39.30
CA VAL A 316 1.71 18.32 38.01
C VAL A 316 3.17 18.76 38.19
N LEU A 317 3.44 19.62 39.18
CA LEU A 317 4.79 20.08 39.50
C LEU A 317 5.70 18.92 39.93
N TRP A 318 5.18 18.02 40.78
CA TRP A 318 5.90 16.83 41.25
C TRP A 318 6.25 15.85 40.12
N VAL A 319 5.27 15.50 39.26
CA VAL A 319 5.48 14.61 38.12
C VAL A 319 6.50 15.23 37.15
N SER A 320 6.41 16.54 36.88
CA SER A 320 7.38 17.24 36.04
C SER A 320 8.77 17.30 36.66
N ALA A 321 8.88 17.55 37.97
CA ALA A 321 10.17 17.54 38.69
C ALA A 321 10.82 16.15 38.64
N PHE A 322 10.07 15.10 38.97
CA PHE A 322 10.55 13.71 38.95
C PHE A 322 11.04 13.29 37.57
N ASN A 323 10.26 13.55 36.51
CA ASN A 323 10.63 13.12 35.17
C ASN A 323 11.80 13.94 34.58
N ASN A 324 11.91 15.22 34.90
CA ASN A 324 13.12 16.00 34.55
C ASN A 324 14.35 15.48 35.32
N ALA A 325 14.22 15.13 36.61
CA ALA A 325 15.31 14.55 37.40
C ALA A 325 15.78 13.19 36.84
N GLN A 326 14.84 12.32 36.43
CA GLN A 326 15.16 11.05 35.78
C GLN A 326 15.87 11.27 34.43
N LEU A 327 15.36 12.17 33.58
CA LEU A 327 16.02 12.53 32.32
C LEU A 327 17.43 13.11 32.53
N PHE A 328 17.60 13.99 33.52
CA PHE A 328 18.91 14.50 33.93
C PHE A 328 19.85 13.37 34.36
N LEU A 329 19.38 12.45 35.23
CA LEU A 329 20.19 11.33 35.72
C LEU A 329 20.61 10.39 34.58
N PHE A 330 19.71 9.96 33.71
CA PHE A 330 20.07 9.13 32.56
C PHE A 330 21.01 9.86 31.59
N CYS A 331 20.80 11.16 31.36
CA CYS A 331 21.72 11.98 30.56
C CYS A 331 23.09 12.16 31.23
N LEU A 332 23.16 12.22 32.57
CA LEU A 332 24.40 12.31 33.34
C LEU A 332 25.17 10.97 33.37
N LEU A 333 24.47 9.84 33.43
CA LEU A 333 25.08 8.50 33.37
C LEU A 333 25.62 8.22 31.96
N GLU A 334 24.86 8.53 30.91
CA GLU A 334 25.38 8.53 29.54
C GLU A 334 26.55 9.54 29.41
N SER A 335 26.36 10.72 29.99
CA SER A 335 27.34 11.74 30.41
C SER A 335 28.76 11.21 30.62
N THR A 336 28.89 10.46 31.70
CA THR A 336 30.16 10.06 32.33
C THR A 336 30.67 8.72 31.85
N PHE A 337 29.80 7.72 31.68
CA PHE A 337 30.20 6.34 31.38
C PHE A 337 30.37 6.07 29.88
N PHE A 338 29.76 6.87 29.01
CA PHE A 338 29.79 6.66 27.55
C PHE A 338 30.24 7.89 26.72
N PRO A 339 31.37 8.54 27.05
CA PRO A 339 31.80 9.78 26.38
C PRO A 339 32.23 9.57 24.91
N SER A 340 32.60 8.36 24.51
CA SER A 340 33.03 8.02 23.14
C SER A 340 31.91 8.09 22.09
N ILE A 341 30.65 7.93 22.51
CA ILE A 341 29.46 7.89 21.64
C ILE A 341 29.23 9.20 20.85
N HIS A 342 29.84 10.31 21.28
CA HIS A 342 29.57 11.63 20.75
C HIS A 342 30.69 12.18 19.84
N ARG A 343 31.61 11.31 19.39
CA ARG A 343 32.75 11.69 18.54
C ARG A 343 32.49 11.59 17.03
N GLU A 344 31.52 10.79 16.60
CA GLU A 344 31.25 10.55 15.16
C GLU A 344 29.82 10.96 14.77
N THR A 345 29.65 11.45 13.54
CA THR A 345 28.41 12.10 13.06
C THR A 345 27.68 11.35 11.95
N GLY A 346 28.19 10.19 11.50
CA GLY A 346 27.58 9.39 10.43
C GLY A 346 26.32 8.62 10.84
N LYS A 347 25.47 8.32 9.84
CA LYS A 347 24.23 7.52 9.99
C LYS A 347 24.50 6.10 10.51
N ASP A 348 25.46 5.40 9.92
CA ASP A 348 25.73 3.99 10.26
C ASP A 348 26.24 3.86 11.70
N GLY A 349 27.11 4.78 12.11
CA GLY A 349 27.51 4.90 13.52
C GLY A 349 26.36 5.22 14.47
N GLU A 350 25.24 5.82 14.06
CA GLU A 350 24.10 6.13 14.97
C GLU A 350 23.37 4.86 15.48
N LEU A 351 23.27 3.83 14.63
CA LEU A 351 22.68 2.54 15.00
C LEU A 351 23.62 1.75 15.93
N GLU A 352 24.91 1.68 15.59
CA GLU A 352 25.92 0.97 16.39
C GLU A 352 26.10 1.61 17.78
N ARG A 353 26.12 2.96 17.85
CA ARG A 353 26.10 3.74 19.10
C ARG A 353 24.90 3.43 19.98
N THR A 354 23.71 3.37 19.39
CA THR A 354 22.47 3.10 20.15
C THR A 354 22.50 1.68 20.72
N SER A 355 23.02 0.71 19.95
CA SER A 355 23.21 -0.68 20.42
C SER A 355 24.30 -0.82 21.49
N PHE A 356 25.30 0.07 21.55
CA PHE A 356 26.37 0.03 22.55
C PHE A 356 25.94 0.60 23.90
N ALA A 357 25.19 1.71 23.93
CA ALA A 357 24.71 2.32 25.19
C ALA A 357 23.36 1.78 25.70
N THR A 358 22.61 1.02 24.89
CA THR A 358 21.27 0.55 25.27
C THR A 358 21.25 -0.96 25.42
N SER A 359 20.86 -1.46 26.60
CA SER A 359 20.65 -2.89 26.81
C SER A 359 19.57 -3.45 25.87
N ARG A 360 19.79 -4.64 25.32
CA ARG A 360 18.84 -5.33 24.43
C ARG A 360 17.44 -5.46 25.03
N ILE A 361 17.34 -5.69 26.34
CA ILE A 361 16.05 -5.74 27.05
C ILE A 361 15.33 -4.38 26.94
N MET A 362 16.04 -3.28 27.18
CA MET A 362 15.47 -1.93 27.09
C MET A 362 15.03 -1.58 25.67
N THR A 363 15.79 -2.00 24.66
CA THR A 363 15.39 -1.88 23.24
C THR A 363 14.14 -2.70 22.93
N ALA A 364 14.06 -3.95 23.39
CA ALA A 364 12.91 -4.83 23.20
C ALA A 364 11.62 -4.27 23.82
N PHE A 365 11.68 -3.78 25.07
CA PHE A 365 10.54 -3.14 25.73
C PHE A 365 10.03 -1.89 25.01
N ASN A 366 10.92 -1.09 24.41
CA ASN A 366 10.52 0.07 23.61
C ASN A 366 9.91 -0.30 22.25
N LYS A 367 10.31 -1.43 21.64
CA LYS A 367 9.91 -1.85 20.28
C LYS A 367 8.42 -2.12 20.14
N ASN A 368 7.79 -2.67 21.18
CA ASN A 368 6.36 -3.04 21.22
C ASN A 368 5.67 -2.59 22.54
N GLY A 369 6.06 -1.43 23.09
CA GLY A 369 5.69 -1.04 24.47
C GLY A 369 4.20 -1.10 24.83
N LEU A 370 3.29 -0.68 23.94
CA LEU A 370 1.84 -0.77 24.20
C LEU A 370 1.34 -2.23 24.25
N ALA A 371 1.86 -3.11 23.38
CA ALA A 371 1.48 -4.52 23.38
C ALA A 371 2.01 -5.24 24.64
N LEU A 372 3.24 -4.93 25.05
CA LEU A 372 3.81 -5.47 26.30
C LEU A 372 3.06 -4.98 27.53
N PHE A 373 2.63 -3.72 27.55
CA PHE A 373 1.76 -3.20 28.61
C PHE A 373 0.41 -3.93 28.65
N LEU A 374 -0.20 -4.23 27.49
CA LEU A 374 -1.45 -5.00 27.44
C LEU A 374 -1.28 -6.45 27.91
N VAL A 375 -0.19 -7.12 27.49
CA VAL A 375 0.17 -8.45 28.00
C VAL A 375 0.37 -8.42 29.52
N ALA A 376 1.04 -7.39 30.05
CA ALA A 376 1.21 -7.23 31.50
C ALA A 376 -0.14 -7.12 32.23
N ASN A 377 -1.06 -6.26 31.76
CA ASN A 377 -2.39 -6.13 32.38
C ASN A 377 -3.22 -7.43 32.31
N LEU A 378 -3.17 -8.16 31.19
CA LEU A 378 -3.85 -9.46 31.04
C LEU A 378 -3.25 -10.52 31.98
N LEU A 379 -1.93 -10.58 32.08
CA LEU A 379 -1.23 -11.49 33.00
C LEU A 379 -1.50 -11.14 34.47
N THR A 380 -1.60 -9.85 34.84
CA THR A 380 -2.03 -9.43 36.18
C THR A 380 -3.42 -9.98 36.50
N GLY A 381 -4.39 -9.82 35.58
CA GLY A 381 -5.73 -10.38 35.74
C GLY A 381 -5.72 -11.91 35.89
N ALA A 382 -4.95 -12.61 35.06
CA ALA A 382 -4.82 -14.06 35.14
C ALA A 382 -4.21 -14.53 36.47
N VAL A 383 -3.19 -13.83 37.00
CA VAL A 383 -2.60 -14.15 38.31
C VAL A 383 -3.60 -13.91 39.44
N ASN A 384 -4.32 -12.78 39.43
CA ASN A 384 -5.32 -12.46 40.45
C ASN A 384 -6.53 -13.42 40.46
N LEU A 385 -6.87 -14.02 39.31
CA LEU A 385 -7.88 -15.09 39.22
C LEU A 385 -7.35 -16.47 39.64
N SER A 386 -6.04 -16.68 39.64
CA SER A 386 -5.41 -17.99 39.91
C SER A 386 -4.77 -18.11 41.29
N VAL A 387 -4.48 -16.99 41.95
CA VAL A 387 -3.73 -16.93 43.22
C VAL A 387 -4.38 -15.91 44.17
N PRO A 388 -4.69 -16.27 45.44
CA PRO A 388 -5.17 -15.32 46.44
C PRO A 388 -4.02 -14.40 46.90
N THR A 389 -3.77 -13.34 46.14
CA THR A 389 -2.58 -12.46 46.28
C THR A 389 -2.44 -11.78 47.64
N LEU A 390 -3.54 -11.60 48.39
CA LEU A 390 -3.54 -11.03 49.74
C LEU A 390 -3.06 -11.99 50.83
N ASP A 391 -3.23 -13.31 50.63
CA ASP A 391 -3.05 -14.34 51.67
C ASP A 391 -1.77 -15.18 51.51
N VAL A 392 -1.08 -15.05 50.38
CA VAL A 392 0.18 -15.77 50.14
C VAL A 392 1.34 -15.25 51.00
N THR A 393 2.25 -16.16 51.37
CA THR A 393 3.45 -15.79 52.13
C THR A 393 4.46 -15.02 51.28
N THR A 394 5.32 -14.23 51.94
CA THR A 394 6.39 -13.41 51.33
C THR A 394 7.22 -14.17 50.30
N ALA A 395 7.58 -15.43 50.58
CA ALA A 395 8.35 -16.25 49.66
C ALA A 395 7.58 -16.59 48.38
N HIS A 396 6.31 -17.02 48.50
CA HIS A 396 5.45 -17.30 47.35
C HIS A 396 5.18 -16.04 46.51
N ALA A 397 4.92 -14.90 47.15
CA ALA A 397 4.75 -13.62 46.46
C ALA A 397 5.98 -13.25 45.63
N MET A 398 7.19 -13.39 46.19
CA MET A 398 8.43 -13.14 45.45
C MET A 398 8.66 -14.10 44.28
N VAL A 399 8.32 -15.39 44.43
CA VAL A 399 8.40 -16.37 43.34
C VAL A 399 7.46 -15.99 42.19
N VAL A 400 6.20 -15.63 42.49
CA VAL A 400 5.23 -15.21 41.46
C VAL A 400 5.68 -13.93 40.76
N LEU A 401 6.18 -12.93 41.50
CA LEU A 401 6.67 -11.69 40.91
C LEU A 401 7.91 -11.90 40.03
N ILE A 402 8.87 -12.73 40.46
CA ILE A 402 10.05 -13.08 39.64
C ILE A 402 9.63 -13.83 38.38
N ALA A 403 8.73 -14.81 38.48
CA ALA A 403 8.21 -15.56 37.35
C ALA A 403 7.47 -14.66 36.35
N TYR A 404 6.65 -13.73 36.82
CA TYR A 404 5.94 -12.75 36.02
C TYR A 404 6.89 -11.77 35.29
N VAL A 405 7.92 -11.27 35.97
CA VAL A 405 8.96 -10.42 35.35
C VAL A 405 9.76 -11.19 34.30
N ALA A 406 10.12 -12.44 34.59
CA ALA A 406 10.78 -13.33 33.64
C ALA A 406 9.89 -13.61 32.43
N MET A 407 8.59 -13.82 32.62
CA MET A 407 7.62 -14.05 31.55
C MET A 407 7.47 -12.83 30.65
N ILE A 408 7.23 -11.63 31.18
CA ILE A 408 7.10 -10.40 30.38
C ILE A 408 8.41 -10.07 29.66
N THR A 409 9.56 -10.25 30.32
CA THR A 409 10.87 -10.07 29.69
C THR A 409 11.12 -11.11 28.60
N GLY A 410 10.69 -12.36 28.82
CA GLY A 410 10.71 -13.44 27.84
C GLY A 410 9.84 -13.12 26.62
N VAL A 411 8.61 -12.61 26.81
CA VAL A 411 7.74 -12.15 25.72
C VAL A 411 8.38 -10.98 24.97
N ALA A 412 8.93 -9.98 25.67
CA ALA A 412 9.62 -8.85 25.03
C ALA A 412 10.82 -9.30 24.18
N LEU A 413 11.66 -10.19 24.73
CA LEU A 413 12.82 -10.75 24.04
C LEU A 413 12.44 -11.73 22.92
N ALA A 414 11.34 -12.49 23.06
CA ALA A 414 10.83 -13.37 22.01
C ALA A 414 10.29 -12.55 20.83
N LEU A 415 9.50 -11.51 21.10
CA LEU A 415 9.04 -10.55 20.07
C LEU A 415 10.24 -9.84 19.41
N ASP A 416 11.27 -9.44 20.16
CA ASP A 416 12.48 -8.85 19.57
C ASP A 416 13.28 -9.84 18.74
N ARG A 417 13.53 -11.07 19.26
CA ARG A 417 14.32 -12.12 18.60
C ARG A 417 13.65 -12.67 17.35
N ALA A 418 12.33 -12.81 17.35
CA ALA A 418 11.54 -13.15 16.17
C ALA A 418 11.40 -11.96 15.19
N ASN A 419 11.98 -10.80 15.53
CA ASN A 419 11.83 -9.49 14.87
C ASN A 419 10.36 -9.06 14.67
N ILE A 420 9.45 -9.58 15.49
CA ILE A 420 8.03 -9.26 15.47
C ILE A 420 7.84 -7.83 16.02
N LYS A 421 7.76 -6.88 15.10
CA LYS A 421 6.81 -5.78 15.22
C LYS A 421 5.44 -6.34 14.89
N LEU A 422 4.34 -5.89 15.51
CA LEU A 422 3.01 -6.37 15.12
C LEU A 422 2.71 -6.13 13.61
N SER A 423 3.25 -5.07 13.01
CA SER A 423 3.17 -4.86 11.55
C SER A 423 3.84 -5.97 10.75
N LEU A 424 4.95 -6.52 11.25
CA LEU A 424 5.63 -7.67 10.66
C LEU A 424 4.87 -8.98 10.93
N TYR A 425 4.21 -9.14 12.08
CA TYR A 425 3.37 -10.32 12.34
C TYR A 425 2.22 -10.43 11.34
N PHE A 426 1.54 -9.31 11.05
CA PHE A 426 0.53 -9.28 9.99
C PHE A 426 1.13 -9.50 8.59
N TRP A 427 2.37 -9.07 8.34
CA TRP A 427 3.10 -9.36 7.09
C TRP A 427 3.34 -10.86 6.88
N ARG A 428 3.79 -11.57 7.93
CA ARG A 428 4.03 -13.02 7.91
C ARG A 428 2.72 -13.82 7.85
N ASN A 429 1.69 -13.41 8.58
CA ASN A 429 0.36 -14.03 8.50
C ASN A 429 -0.35 -13.80 7.16
N ALA A 430 0.01 -12.75 6.41
CA ALA A 430 -0.41 -12.57 5.02
C ALA A 430 0.42 -13.43 4.04
N GLY A 431 1.46 -14.11 4.51
CA GLY A 431 2.29 -15.05 3.76
C GLY A 431 3.23 -14.38 2.76
N PHE A 432 3.60 -13.10 2.94
CA PHE A 432 4.50 -12.41 2.02
C PHE A 432 5.99 -12.71 2.26
N ASP A 433 6.36 -13.37 3.36
CA ASP A 433 7.74 -13.77 3.66
C ASP A 433 8.13 -15.16 3.13
N ILE A 434 7.16 -15.99 2.72
CA ILE A 434 7.41 -17.38 2.29
C ILE A 434 8.38 -17.52 1.11
N ILE A 435 8.57 -16.45 0.32
CA ILE A 435 9.49 -16.41 -0.81
C ILE A 435 10.94 -16.64 -0.31
N HIS A 436 11.26 -16.22 0.92
CA HIS A 436 12.57 -16.45 1.53
C HIS A 436 12.82 -17.91 1.94
N ASP A 437 11.76 -18.71 2.09
CA ASP A 437 11.84 -20.12 2.45
C ASP A 437 12.02 -21.04 1.23
N ILE A 438 11.97 -20.49 0.00
CA ILE A 438 12.19 -21.25 -1.25
C ILE A 438 13.62 -21.81 -1.27
N PRO A 439 13.79 -23.15 -1.35
CA PRO A 439 15.10 -23.79 -1.41
C PRO A 439 15.94 -23.25 -2.57
N HIS A 440 17.24 -23.05 -2.33
CA HIS A 440 18.21 -22.63 -3.35
C HIS A 440 17.96 -21.28 -4.03
N LEU A 441 16.92 -20.51 -3.68
CA LEU A 441 16.58 -19.22 -4.33
C LEU A 441 17.78 -18.26 -4.43
N LYS A 442 18.63 -18.22 -3.40
CA LYS A 442 19.83 -17.35 -3.33
C LYS A 442 20.92 -17.70 -4.36
N GLN A 443 20.87 -18.88 -4.97
CA GLN A 443 21.81 -19.31 -6.02
C GLN A 443 21.49 -18.66 -7.38
N TYR A 444 20.25 -18.19 -7.58
CA TYR A 444 19.84 -17.53 -8.81
C TYR A 444 20.14 -16.01 -8.75
N PRO A 445 20.54 -15.40 -9.88
CA PRO A 445 20.62 -13.95 -10.02
C PRO A 445 19.22 -13.34 -10.03
N ALA A 446 19.10 -12.11 -9.54
CA ALA A 446 17.88 -11.32 -9.65
C ALA A 446 17.70 -10.84 -11.10
N ARG A 447 16.55 -11.16 -11.72
CA ARG A 447 16.18 -10.67 -13.05
C ARG A 447 15.15 -9.54 -12.89
N TYR A 448 15.56 -8.31 -13.19
CA TYR A 448 14.69 -7.12 -13.06
C TYR A 448 13.88 -6.85 -14.33
N ASP A 449 14.45 -7.06 -15.51
CA ASP A 449 13.76 -6.88 -16.78
C ASP A 449 13.25 -8.25 -17.31
N PRO A 450 11.94 -8.42 -17.54
CA PRO A 450 11.38 -9.64 -18.12
C PRO A 450 11.35 -9.61 -19.67
N THR A 451 11.84 -8.55 -20.31
CA THR A 451 11.87 -8.44 -21.78
C THR A 451 12.68 -9.58 -22.38
N VAL A 452 12.07 -10.27 -23.35
CA VAL A 452 12.72 -11.25 -24.22
C VAL A 452 12.27 -10.92 -25.64
N ILE A 453 13.24 -10.75 -26.53
CA ILE A 453 13.01 -10.33 -27.91
C ILE A 453 13.34 -11.53 -28.82
N PRO A 454 12.41 -12.00 -29.66
CA PRO A 454 12.70 -13.08 -30.60
C PRO A 454 13.79 -12.66 -31.59
N ILE A 455 14.77 -13.54 -31.79
CA ILE A 455 15.76 -13.38 -32.87
C ILE A 455 15.14 -13.96 -34.14
N LEU A 456 14.80 -13.10 -35.11
CA LEU A 456 14.46 -13.56 -36.45
C LEU A 456 15.75 -13.85 -37.23
N GLU A 457 15.95 -15.10 -37.63
CA GLU A 457 17.15 -15.53 -38.38
C GLU A 457 17.25 -14.87 -39.76
N ASN A 458 16.12 -14.50 -40.37
CA ASN A 458 16.04 -13.73 -41.61
C ASN A 458 15.14 -12.51 -41.40
N LYS A 459 15.66 -11.31 -41.69
CA LYS A 459 14.83 -10.09 -41.80
C LYS A 459 14.13 -10.13 -43.17
N PRO A 460 12.78 -10.13 -43.24
CA PRO A 460 12.08 -10.00 -44.52
C PRO A 460 12.36 -8.63 -45.15
N GLU A 461 12.40 -8.59 -46.48
CA GLU A 461 12.47 -7.33 -47.22
C GLU A 461 11.15 -6.56 -47.09
N ILE A 462 11.24 -5.23 -46.99
CA ILE A 462 10.12 -4.29 -46.86
C ILE A 462 9.53 -4.10 -48.28
N PRO A 463 8.21 -4.26 -48.55
CA PRO A 463 7.16 -3.51 -47.85
C PRO A 463 5.78 -4.20 -47.66
N SER A 464 4.93 -3.56 -46.83
CA SER A 464 3.48 -3.48 -47.07
C SER A 464 2.90 -2.27 -46.33
N SER A 465 2.04 -1.49 -46.99
CA SER A 465 1.36 -0.33 -46.38
C SER A 465 0.32 -0.78 -45.33
N PRO A 466 -0.06 0.03 -44.32
CA PRO A 466 -1.22 -0.26 -43.46
C PRO A 466 -2.53 -0.52 -44.22
N ALA A 467 -2.61 -0.08 -45.49
CA ALA A 467 -3.71 -0.37 -46.41
C ALA A 467 -3.83 -1.84 -46.85
N GLU A 468 -2.80 -2.67 -46.64
CA GLU A 468 -2.77 -4.10 -47.02
C GLU A 468 -3.07 -5.05 -45.85
N LEU A 469 -3.42 -4.51 -44.68
CA LEU A 469 -3.84 -5.32 -43.54
C LEU A 469 -5.08 -6.17 -43.89
N PRO A 470 -5.17 -7.43 -43.42
CA PRO A 470 -6.39 -8.24 -43.56
C PRO A 470 -7.59 -7.46 -43.02
N ILE A 471 -8.51 -7.10 -43.93
CA ILE A 471 -9.68 -6.29 -43.60
C ILE A 471 -10.54 -7.09 -42.62
N PRO A 472 -10.98 -6.50 -41.48
CA PRO A 472 -11.89 -7.19 -40.57
C PRO A 472 -13.17 -7.63 -41.30
N SER A 473 -13.76 -8.74 -40.87
CA SER A 473 -15.06 -9.17 -41.40
C SER A 473 -16.18 -8.24 -40.92
N GLN A 474 -17.14 -7.90 -41.77
CA GLN A 474 -18.45 -7.43 -41.29
C GLN A 474 -19.12 -8.55 -40.49
N ARG A 475 -19.85 -8.20 -39.41
CA ARG A 475 -20.42 -9.20 -38.49
C ARG A 475 -21.86 -8.95 -38.06
N ARG A 476 -22.38 -7.74 -38.21
CA ARG A 476 -23.75 -7.43 -37.74
C ARG A 476 -24.81 -7.75 -38.78
N ASN A 477 -25.33 -8.97 -38.73
CA ASN A 477 -26.53 -9.39 -39.46
C ASN A 477 -27.77 -9.25 -38.56
N GLY A 478 -28.39 -8.05 -38.53
CA GLY A 478 -29.64 -7.79 -37.81
C GLY A 478 -29.50 -6.94 -36.54
N PRO A 479 -30.52 -6.93 -35.66
CA PRO A 479 -30.56 -6.03 -34.49
C PRO A 479 -29.60 -6.45 -33.37
N SER A 480 -29.16 -7.71 -33.33
CA SER A 480 -28.23 -8.22 -32.31
C SER A 480 -26.78 -8.30 -32.82
N GLY A 481 -25.81 -7.93 -31.96
CA GLY A 481 -24.37 -8.01 -32.26
C GLY A 481 -23.64 -6.68 -32.14
N TYR A 482 -22.32 -6.75 -31.96
CA TYR A 482 -21.43 -5.60 -31.90
C TYR A 482 -21.03 -5.15 -33.32
N TYR A 483 -20.94 -3.84 -33.56
CA TYR A 483 -20.31 -3.33 -34.77
C TYR A 483 -18.78 -3.46 -34.67
N THR A 484 -18.19 -3.98 -35.74
CA THR A 484 -16.74 -4.03 -36.00
C THR A 484 -16.30 -2.80 -36.77
N SER A 485 -14.98 -2.53 -36.84
CA SER A 485 -14.46 -1.45 -37.69
C SER A 485 -14.81 -1.63 -39.17
N ALA A 486 -14.99 -2.87 -39.65
CA ALA A 486 -15.42 -3.15 -41.01
C ALA A 486 -16.87 -2.73 -41.28
N ASP A 487 -17.77 -2.91 -40.30
CA ASP A 487 -19.16 -2.45 -40.43
C ASP A 487 -19.21 -0.91 -40.54
N TYR A 488 -18.47 -0.20 -39.67
CA TYR A 488 -18.30 1.26 -39.77
C TYR A 488 -17.70 1.67 -41.13
N HIS A 489 -16.59 1.05 -41.54
CA HIS A 489 -15.87 1.38 -42.77
C HIS A 489 -16.73 1.16 -44.03
N ALA A 490 -17.59 0.13 -44.02
CA ALA A 490 -18.54 -0.13 -45.10
C ALA A 490 -19.63 0.95 -45.17
N LEU A 491 -20.24 1.31 -44.04
CA LEU A 491 -21.27 2.36 -43.96
C LEU A 491 -20.71 3.76 -44.30
N TYR A 492 -19.46 4.03 -43.95
CA TYR A 492 -18.76 5.26 -44.35
C TYR A 492 -18.43 5.28 -45.86
N LYS A 493 -18.11 4.11 -46.46
CA LYS A 493 -17.88 3.97 -47.91
C LYS A 493 -19.16 4.04 -48.74
N SER A 494 -20.29 3.51 -48.25
CA SER A 494 -21.59 3.66 -48.94
C SER A 494 -22.17 5.07 -48.80
N GLY A 495 -21.71 5.85 -47.82
CA GLY A 495 -22.20 7.20 -47.53
C GLY A 495 -23.48 7.22 -46.67
N GLU A 496 -23.98 6.05 -46.25
CA GLU A 496 -25.11 5.90 -45.33
C GLU A 496 -24.80 6.42 -43.92
N LEU A 497 -23.53 6.53 -43.57
CA LEU A 497 -23.05 7.04 -42.29
C LEU A 497 -21.84 7.96 -42.53
N LYS A 498 -21.63 8.91 -41.64
CA LYS A 498 -20.45 9.80 -41.66
C LYS A 498 -19.71 9.71 -40.32
N PRO A 499 -18.36 9.71 -40.30
CA PRO A 499 -17.58 9.78 -39.07
C PRO A 499 -17.99 10.95 -38.16
N LEU A 500 -18.32 12.11 -38.75
CA LEU A 500 -18.83 13.28 -38.02
C LEU A 500 -20.16 12.99 -37.31
N ALA A 501 -21.13 12.35 -37.97
CA ALA A 501 -22.42 12.03 -37.37
C ALA A 501 -22.24 11.11 -36.15
N VAL A 502 -21.40 10.07 -36.27
CA VAL A 502 -21.05 9.16 -35.15
C VAL A 502 -20.42 9.94 -33.98
N ALA A 503 -19.50 10.85 -34.26
CA ALA A 503 -18.88 11.68 -33.23
C ALA A 503 -19.90 12.60 -32.52
N GLU A 504 -20.79 13.23 -33.27
CA GLU A 504 -21.82 14.14 -32.73
C GLU A 504 -22.89 13.39 -31.93
N THR A 505 -23.26 12.17 -32.30
CA THR A 505 -24.12 11.29 -31.49
C THR A 505 -23.42 10.82 -30.21
N LEU A 506 -22.09 10.59 -30.23
CA LEU A 506 -21.34 10.13 -29.06
C LEU A 506 -21.14 11.21 -27.99
N MET A 507 -20.86 12.46 -28.38
CA MET A 507 -20.47 13.50 -27.40
C MET A 507 -21.51 13.72 -26.28
N PRO A 508 -22.83 13.86 -26.54
CA PRO A 508 -23.83 14.01 -25.48
C PRO A 508 -23.93 12.79 -24.54
N LEU A 509 -23.59 11.59 -25.01
CA LEU A 509 -23.66 10.37 -24.23
C LEU A 509 -22.49 10.22 -23.25
N ILE A 510 -21.28 10.64 -23.65
CA ILE A 510 -20.03 10.38 -22.92
C ILE A 510 -19.49 11.57 -22.12
N ARG A 511 -19.92 12.80 -22.41
CA ARG A 511 -19.39 14.00 -21.75
C ARG A 511 -19.77 14.11 -20.28
N ARG A 512 -18.77 14.42 -19.45
CA ARG A 512 -18.91 14.60 -17.99
C ARG A 512 -18.92 16.07 -17.56
N ASP A 513 -18.52 16.94 -18.47
CA ASP A 513 -18.38 18.40 -18.33
C ASP A 513 -19.61 19.18 -18.85
N ALA A 514 -20.58 18.49 -19.44
CA ALA A 514 -21.86 19.06 -19.83
C ALA A 514 -22.74 19.40 -18.60
N GLU A 515 -23.61 20.41 -18.74
CA GLU A 515 -24.51 20.89 -17.67
C GLU A 515 -25.35 19.77 -17.05
N THR A 516 -25.89 18.88 -17.90
CA THR A 516 -26.33 17.55 -17.50
C THR A 516 -25.30 16.53 -18.00
N PRO A 517 -24.57 15.82 -17.13
CA PRO A 517 -23.63 14.80 -17.55
C PRO A 517 -24.30 13.69 -18.35
N GLY A 518 -23.65 13.25 -19.44
CA GLY A 518 -24.15 12.22 -20.33
C GLY A 518 -24.38 10.88 -19.61
N LYS A 519 -25.36 10.10 -20.10
CA LYS A 519 -25.79 8.81 -19.51
C LYS A 519 -24.63 7.82 -19.27
N HIS A 520 -23.57 7.90 -20.06
CA HIS A 520 -22.40 7.02 -20.01
C HIS A 520 -21.12 7.71 -19.51
N SER A 521 -21.21 8.97 -19.11
CA SER A 521 -20.08 9.82 -18.70
C SER A 521 -19.24 9.29 -17.54
N VAL A 522 -19.77 8.34 -16.76
CA VAL A 522 -19.04 7.67 -15.67
C VAL A 522 -17.90 6.79 -16.21
N ALA A 523 -18.00 6.28 -17.44
CA ALA A 523 -16.94 5.54 -18.11
C ALA A 523 -15.77 6.45 -18.59
N PHE A 524 -15.91 7.76 -18.52
CA PHE A 524 -14.97 8.75 -19.06
C PHE A 524 -14.49 9.74 -17.99
N LEU A 525 -13.28 10.26 -18.18
CA LEU A 525 -12.65 11.29 -17.33
C LEU A 525 -12.43 12.60 -18.07
N ASP A 526 -12.14 12.54 -19.36
CA ASP A 526 -11.83 13.70 -20.21
C ASP A 526 -12.25 13.41 -21.67
N SER A 527 -12.77 14.40 -22.39
CA SER A 527 -13.29 14.27 -23.75
C SER A 527 -13.25 15.63 -24.45
N GLN A 528 -12.37 15.80 -25.44
CA GLN A 528 -12.14 17.10 -26.08
C GLN A 528 -12.99 17.27 -27.34
N VAL A 529 -14.19 17.85 -27.15
CA VAL A 529 -15.22 18.01 -28.20
C VAL A 529 -14.66 18.55 -29.52
N GLU A 530 -13.95 19.67 -29.49
CA GLU A 530 -13.48 20.30 -30.74
C GLU A 530 -12.37 19.51 -31.44
N ARG A 531 -11.50 18.80 -30.69
CA ARG A 531 -10.51 17.87 -31.28
C ARG A 531 -11.19 16.65 -31.90
N VAL A 532 -12.19 16.09 -31.21
CA VAL A 532 -12.97 14.96 -31.70
C VAL A 532 -13.75 15.35 -32.97
N ARG A 533 -14.42 16.51 -32.96
CA ARG A 533 -15.12 17.05 -34.14
C ARG A 533 -14.16 17.29 -35.31
N ALA A 534 -13.04 17.97 -35.09
CA ALA A 534 -12.06 18.24 -36.15
C ALA A 534 -11.48 16.95 -36.77
N ALA A 535 -11.18 15.93 -35.95
CA ALA A 535 -10.75 14.62 -36.46
C ALA A 535 -11.85 13.91 -37.27
N ALA A 536 -13.11 14.01 -36.82
CA ALA A 536 -14.27 13.42 -37.49
C ALA A 536 -14.63 14.14 -38.80
N GLU A 537 -14.51 15.47 -38.86
CA GLU A 537 -14.63 16.28 -40.07
C GLU A 537 -13.54 15.90 -41.10
N ALA A 538 -12.29 15.81 -40.65
CA ALA A 538 -11.17 15.42 -41.52
C ALA A 538 -11.36 14.01 -42.09
N SER A 539 -11.83 13.06 -41.29
CA SER A 539 -12.18 11.71 -41.76
C SER A 539 -13.38 11.73 -42.71
N THR A 540 -14.45 12.46 -42.38
CA THR A 540 -15.64 12.60 -43.24
C THR A 540 -15.27 13.18 -44.61
N LYS A 541 -14.35 14.15 -44.66
CA LYS A 541 -13.80 14.67 -45.91
C LYS A 541 -13.02 13.60 -46.68
N ARG A 542 -12.16 12.81 -46.02
CA ARG A 542 -11.43 11.71 -46.66
C ARG A 542 -12.34 10.66 -47.29
N TYR A 543 -13.42 10.25 -46.62
CA TYR A 543 -14.42 9.36 -47.20
C TYR A 543 -15.16 10.01 -48.38
N LYS A 544 -15.58 11.28 -48.26
CA LYS A 544 -16.21 12.03 -49.36
C LYS A 544 -15.30 12.16 -50.59
N ASP A 545 -14.01 12.37 -50.38
CA ASP A 545 -13.00 12.51 -51.44
C ASP A 545 -12.52 11.14 -51.99
N GLY A 546 -13.09 10.02 -51.50
CA GLY A 546 -12.74 8.65 -51.93
C GLY A 546 -11.37 8.14 -51.44
N LYS A 547 -10.79 8.78 -50.42
CA LYS A 547 -9.40 8.57 -49.95
C LYS A 547 -9.30 8.31 -48.44
N PRO A 548 -9.98 7.30 -47.88
CA PRO A 548 -9.78 6.90 -46.48
C PRO A 548 -8.36 6.37 -46.25
N LEU A 549 -7.79 6.61 -45.06
CA LEU A 549 -6.43 6.20 -44.69
C LEU A 549 -6.26 4.68 -44.51
N GLY A 550 -7.36 3.97 -44.21
CA GLY A 550 -7.37 2.52 -44.01
C GLY A 550 -8.59 2.04 -43.22
N PRO A 551 -8.60 0.79 -42.75
CA PRO A 551 -9.71 0.21 -41.99
C PRO A 551 -10.00 0.88 -40.63
N LEU A 552 -9.07 1.69 -40.10
CA LEU A 552 -9.22 2.40 -38.84
C LEU A 552 -9.63 3.88 -39.01
N ASP A 553 -9.73 4.38 -40.26
CA ASP A 553 -10.10 5.77 -40.52
C ASP A 553 -11.56 6.06 -40.11
N GLY A 554 -11.76 7.03 -39.23
CA GLY A 554 -13.09 7.44 -38.77
C GLY A 554 -13.68 6.54 -37.67
N ILE A 555 -12.94 5.54 -37.20
CA ILE A 555 -13.39 4.62 -36.17
C ILE A 555 -13.25 5.29 -34.79
N PRO A 556 -14.33 5.37 -33.97
CA PRO A 556 -14.22 5.90 -32.62
C PRO A 556 -13.46 4.91 -31.72
N VAL A 557 -12.44 5.38 -31.02
CA VAL A 557 -11.64 4.58 -30.08
C VAL A 557 -11.43 5.31 -28.77
N VAL A 558 -11.18 4.58 -27.69
CA VAL A 558 -11.00 5.14 -26.34
C VAL A 558 -9.66 4.72 -25.72
N VAL A 559 -9.09 5.57 -24.86
CA VAL A 559 -7.75 5.34 -24.29
C VAL A 559 -7.80 5.40 -22.76
N LYS A 560 -7.27 4.39 -22.08
CA LYS A 560 -7.14 4.36 -20.61
C LYS A 560 -6.36 5.58 -20.10
N ASP A 561 -6.83 6.18 -19.02
CA ASP A 561 -6.27 7.43 -18.50
C ASP A 561 -4.78 7.37 -18.11
N GLU A 562 -4.23 6.17 -17.90
CA GLU A 562 -2.82 5.92 -17.63
C GLU A 562 -1.88 6.40 -18.76
N VAL A 563 -2.37 6.43 -20.00
CA VAL A 563 -1.59 6.79 -21.19
C VAL A 563 -1.69 8.29 -21.48
N HIS A 564 -0.54 8.90 -21.76
CA HIS A 564 -0.44 10.31 -22.11
C HIS A 564 -0.86 10.57 -23.56
N ILE A 565 -1.71 11.58 -23.75
CA ILE A 565 -2.10 12.12 -25.05
C ILE A 565 -1.95 13.63 -24.91
N GLU A 566 -1.28 14.26 -25.88
CA GLU A 566 -1.04 15.71 -25.83
C GLU A 566 -2.36 16.48 -25.68
N GLY A 567 -2.39 17.47 -24.80
CA GLY A 567 -3.58 18.27 -24.48
C GLY A 567 -4.61 17.62 -23.54
N TYR A 568 -4.66 16.30 -23.39
CA TYR A 568 -5.55 15.63 -22.43
C TYR A 568 -4.92 15.57 -21.04
N ARG A 569 -5.76 15.63 -19.99
CA ARG A 569 -5.27 15.36 -18.64
C ARG A 569 -4.91 13.87 -18.46
N ARG A 570 -3.99 13.61 -17.53
CA ARG A 570 -3.57 12.27 -17.12
C ARG A 570 -3.61 12.19 -15.60
N THR A 571 -4.56 11.48 -15.03
CA THR A 571 -4.78 11.40 -13.56
C THR A 571 -4.52 10.02 -12.97
N LEU A 572 -4.36 9.00 -13.83
CA LEU A 572 -4.35 7.58 -13.46
C LEU A 572 -5.59 7.20 -12.62
N GLY A 573 -6.75 7.80 -12.91
CA GLY A 573 -7.98 7.63 -12.13
C GLY A 573 -7.92 8.16 -10.69
N SER A 574 -6.96 9.03 -10.38
CA SER A 574 -6.73 9.58 -9.03
C SER A 574 -7.10 11.07 -8.94
N LYS A 575 -6.91 11.69 -7.76
CA LYS A 575 -6.96 13.15 -7.60
C LYS A 575 -5.61 13.85 -7.83
N LEU A 576 -4.58 13.10 -8.18
CA LEU A 576 -3.26 13.63 -8.52
C LEU A 576 -3.20 13.91 -10.02
N ASP A 577 -2.44 14.95 -10.38
CA ASP A 577 -2.11 15.22 -11.77
C ASP A 577 -0.77 14.56 -12.12
N PHE A 578 -0.80 13.74 -13.17
CA PHE A 578 0.35 13.05 -13.76
C PHE A 578 0.56 13.45 -15.23
N THR A 579 -0.10 14.52 -15.70
CA THR A 579 0.01 15.02 -17.08
C THR A 579 1.46 15.37 -17.40
N GLY A 580 2.18 15.98 -16.44
CA GLY A 580 3.60 16.27 -16.53
C GLY A 580 3.96 17.37 -17.54
N GLU A 581 5.26 17.59 -17.73
CA GLU A 581 5.81 18.47 -18.78
C GLU A 581 6.23 17.66 -20.03
N PHE A 582 5.54 16.54 -20.29
CA PHE A 582 5.78 15.74 -21.49
C PHE A 582 5.15 16.40 -22.71
N THR A 583 5.87 16.38 -23.84
CA THR A 583 5.38 16.89 -25.14
C THR A 583 5.04 15.73 -26.07
N GLY A 584 3.97 15.88 -26.85
CA GLY A 584 3.51 14.87 -27.82
C GLY A 584 2.72 13.68 -27.25
N THR A 585 1.85 13.11 -28.08
CA THR A 585 1.07 11.89 -27.79
C THR A 585 1.95 10.63 -27.71
N SER A 586 1.60 9.69 -26.82
CA SER A 586 2.27 8.37 -26.72
C SER A 586 2.29 7.61 -28.03
N TRP A 587 3.44 6.99 -28.37
CA TRP A 587 3.67 6.33 -29.65
C TRP A 587 2.55 5.39 -30.11
N CYS A 588 2.10 4.49 -29.24
CA CYS A 588 1.01 3.56 -29.52
C CYS A 588 -0.34 4.23 -29.88
N VAL A 589 -0.65 5.39 -29.28
CA VAL A 589 -1.85 6.19 -29.61
C VAL A 589 -1.61 7.03 -30.87
N LYS A 590 -0.41 7.60 -31.03
CA LYS A 590 -0.01 8.36 -32.22
C LYS A 590 -0.16 7.50 -33.49
N LYS A 591 0.17 6.20 -33.42
CA LYS A 591 -0.03 5.26 -34.54
C LYS A 591 -1.50 5.04 -34.89
N TRP A 592 -2.42 5.07 -33.92
CA TRP A 592 -3.85 5.06 -34.21
C TRP A 592 -4.34 6.39 -34.81
N GLU A 593 -3.86 7.54 -34.30
CA GLU A 593 -4.16 8.86 -34.89
C GLU A 593 -3.66 8.97 -36.35
N GLU A 594 -2.44 8.49 -36.64
CA GLU A 594 -1.86 8.39 -37.99
C GLU A 594 -2.67 7.46 -38.92
N ALA A 595 -3.28 6.40 -38.39
CA ALA A 595 -4.19 5.51 -39.12
C ALA A 595 -5.63 6.06 -39.26
N GLY A 596 -5.90 7.27 -38.74
CA GLY A 596 -7.19 7.96 -38.86
C GLY A 596 -8.23 7.64 -37.76
N ALA A 597 -7.83 6.96 -36.69
CA ALA A 597 -8.72 6.69 -35.56
C ALA A 597 -9.14 7.98 -34.84
N ILE A 598 -10.38 8.03 -34.34
CA ILE A 598 -10.91 9.18 -33.60
C ILE A 598 -10.86 8.85 -32.11
N ILE A 599 -9.92 9.45 -31.37
CA ILE A 599 -9.84 9.30 -29.91
C ILE A 599 -10.98 10.07 -29.24
N VAL A 600 -12.10 9.41 -28.89
CA VAL A 600 -13.28 10.11 -28.36
C VAL A 600 -13.16 10.52 -26.90
N GLY A 601 -12.26 9.90 -26.12
CA GLY A 601 -11.96 10.34 -24.75
C GLY A 601 -11.03 9.43 -23.95
N LYS A 602 -10.64 9.92 -22.77
CA LYS A 602 -9.88 9.19 -21.74
C LYS A 602 -10.86 8.41 -20.85
N THR A 603 -10.64 7.10 -20.67
CA THR A 603 -11.56 6.26 -19.88
C THR A 603 -11.23 6.25 -18.39
N THR A 604 -12.27 6.11 -17.56
CA THR A 604 -12.15 5.87 -16.13
C THR A 604 -11.39 4.58 -15.86
N MET A 605 -10.49 4.60 -14.87
CA MET A 605 -9.75 3.45 -14.39
C MET A 605 -9.69 3.46 -12.87
N HIS A 606 -9.29 2.33 -12.26
CA HIS A 606 -8.93 2.31 -10.86
C HIS A 606 -7.69 3.18 -10.59
N GLU A 607 -7.70 3.91 -9.48
CA GLU A 607 -6.64 4.81 -9.07
C GLU A 607 -5.26 4.10 -9.08
N LEU A 608 -4.29 4.63 -9.83
CA LEU A 608 -2.96 4.06 -10.04
C LEU A 608 -2.93 2.64 -10.65
N GLY A 609 -4.03 2.16 -11.22
CA GLY A 609 -4.19 0.77 -11.65
C GLY A 609 -4.33 -0.23 -10.51
N LEU A 610 -4.36 0.24 -9.26
CA LEU A 610 -4.57 -0.56 -8.05
C LEU A 610 -6.05 -0.55 -7.68
N GLY A 611 -6.70 -1.71 -7.65
CA GLY A 611 -8.11 -1.77 -7.26
C GLY A 611 -8.80 -3.08 -7.60
N LYS A 612 -10.14 -3.04 -7.60
CA LYS A 612 -10.98 -4.13 -8.07
C LYS A 612 -10.82 -4.28 -9.60
N PRO A 613 -11.32 -5.36 -10.20
CA PRO A 613 -11.74 -5.35 -11.59
C PRO A 613 -12.76 -4.22 -11.80
N CYS A 614 -12.81 -3.63 -13.00
CA CYS A 614 -13.69 -2.49 -13.28
C CYS A 614 -15.13 -2.75 -12.83
N LEU A 615 -15.77 -1.69 -12.30
CA LEU A 615 -17.21 -1.67 -12.06
C LEU A 615 -17.93 -2.21 -13.29
N GLN A 616 -18.82 -3.18 -13.10
CA GLN A 616 -19.70 -3.66 -14.17
C GLN A 616 -20.80 -2.62 -14.43
N TYR A 617 -20.39 -1.46 -14.96
CA TYR A 617 -21.31 -0.57 -15.63
C TYR A 617 -21.92 -1.32 -16.80
N ARG A 618 -23.25 -1.30 -16.91
CA ARG A 618 -24.01 -2.05 -17.93
C ARG A 618 -23.92 -1.41 -19.32
N TYR A 619 -22.87 -0.65 -19.58
CA TYR A 619 -22.63 0.12 -20.79
C TYR A 619 -21.77 -0.72 -21.75
N ARG A 620 -22.39 -1.17 -22.85
CA ARG A 620 -21.73 -1.91 -23.94
C ARG A 620 -21.94 -1.11 -25.23
N CYS A 621 -20.96 -1.18 -26.14
CA CYS A 621 -21.02 -0.66 -27.53
C CYS A 621 -20.85 0.88 -27.75
N LEU A 622 -20.10 1.61 -26.92
CA LEU A 622 -19.77 3.02 -27.19
C LEU A 622 -18.59 3.24 -28.15
N ALA A 623 -17.65 2.28 -28.20
CA ALA A 623 -16.54 2.25 -29.14
C ALA A 623 -16.13 0.78 -29.39
N PRO A 624 -15.78 0.38 -30.63
CA PRO A 624 -15.36 -0.99 -30.94
C PRO A 624 -13.98 -1.36 -30.38
N ILE A 625 -13.07 -0.38 -30.23
CA ILE A 625 -11.67 -0.58 -29.83
C ILE A 625 -11.32 0.35 -28.65
N ALA A 626 -10.58 -0.20 -27.67
CA ALA A 626 -10.05 0.52 -26.53
C ALA A 626 -8.57 0.19 -26.29
N LEU A 627 -7.78 1.17 -25.85
CA LEU A 627 -6.43 0.96 -25.34
C LEU A 627 -6.48 0.77 -23.82
N GLY A 628 -5.95 -0.36 -23.35
CA GLY A 628 -5.73 -0.63 -21.93
C GLY A 628 -4.24 -0.65 -21.53
N ALA A 629 -4.01 -0.79 -20.24
CA ALA A 629 -2.69 -1.07 -19.68
C ALA A 629 -2.84 -2.16 -18.60
N ASP A 630 -1.97 -3.16 -18.63
CA ASP A 630 -2.06 -4.41 -17.87
C ASP A 630 -0.74 -4.66 -17.12
N GLY A 631 -0.76 -4.41 -15.81
CA GLY A 631 0.34 -4.74 -14.89
C GLY A 631 0.09 -5.99 -14.04
N GLY A 632 -1.13 -6.51 -14.02
CA GLY A 632 -1.57 -7.64 -13.20
C GLY A 632 -2.90 -8.24 -13.66
N GLY A 633 -3.19 -8.19 -14.97
CA GLY A 633 -4.46 -8.57 -15.57
C GLY A 633 -5.37 -7.40 -15.95
N SER A 634 -4.93 -6.14 -15.85
CA SER A 634 -5.82 -4.98 -16.02
C SER A 634 -6.30 -4.69 -17.46
N ILE A 635 -5.92 -5.52 -18.44
CA ILE A 635 -6.61 -5.67 -19.74
C ILE A 635 -7.48 -6.95 -19.70
N ARG A 636 -6.88 -8.08 -19.36
CA ARG A 636 -7.51 -9.41 -19.50
C ARG A 636 -8.69 -9.64 -18.54
N ILE A 637 -8.58 -9.23 -17.28
CA ILE A 637 -9.66 -9.32 -16.28
C ILE A 637 -10.91 -8.53 -16.70
N PRO A 638 -10.84 -7.21 -17.01
CA PRO A 638 -12.03 -6.49 -17.46
C PRO A 638 -12.54 -7.02 -18.82
N SER A 639 -11.66 -7.49 -19.71
CA SER A 639 -12.09 -8.20 -20.92
C SER A 639 -12.88 -9.48 -20.61
N SER A 640 -12.48 -10.28 -19.61
CA SER A 640 -13.26 -11.44 -19.11
C SER A 640 -14.65 -11.01 -18.62
N PHE A 641 -14.73 -10.07 -17.68
CA PHE A 641 -16.00 -9.64 -17.04
C PHE A 641 -16.94 -8.85 -17.97
N CYS A 642 -16.39 -8.18 -18.99
CA CYS A 642 -17.18 -7.56 -20.05
C CYS A 642 -17.49 -8.53 -21.20
N GLY A 643 -16.83 -9.70 -21.27
CA GLY A 643 -16.98 -10.65 -22.35
C GLY A 643 -16.49 -10.08 -23.69
N ILE A 644 -15.34 -9.43 -23.72
CA ILE A 644 -14.70 -8.90 -24.94
C ILE A 644 -13.28 -9.46 -25.07
N TRP A 645 -12.66 -9.31 -26.24
CA TRP A 645 -11.26 -9.71 -26.40
C TRP A 645 -10.33 -8.72 -25.72
N GLY A 646 -9.15 -9.18 -25.28
CA GLY A 646 -8.14 -8.33 -24.67
C GLY A 646 -6.76 -8.96 -24.75
N LEU A 647 -5.82 -8.27 -25.40
CA LEU A 647 -4.46 -8.75 -25.59
C LEU A 647 -3.52 -8.01 -24.63
N LYS A 648 -2.78 -8.78 -23.82
CA LYS A 648 -1.57 -8.32 -23.15
C LYS A 648 -0.37 -8.75 -23.99
N PRO A 649 0.30 -7.84 -24.71
CA PRO A 649 1.50 -8.17 -25.48
C PRO A 649 2.68 -8.55 -24.59
N SER A 650 3.76 -8.98 -25.23
CA SER A 650 5.05 -9.22 -24.60
C SER A 650 5.58 -7.93 -23.99
N HIS A 651 6.30 -8.05 -22.87
CA HIS A 651 6.98 -6.91 -22.27
C HIS A 651 7.93 -6.26 -23.28
N GLY A 652 7.90 -4.93 -23.37
CA GLY A 652 8.70 -4.16 -24.33
C GLY A 652 8.19 -4.13 -25.78
N ARG A 653 7.13 -4.87 -26.15
CA ARG A 653 6.63 -4.94 -27.56
C ARG A 653 6.01 -3.62 -28.04
N ILE A 654 5.20 -2.98 -27.20
CA ILE A 654 4.47 -1.75 -27.52
C ILE A 654 5.12 -0.57 -26.81
N SER A 655 5.59 0.42 -27.55
CA SER A 655 6.12 1.65 -26.96
C SER A 655 5.01 2.53 -26.40
N GLY A 656 5.20 2.96 -25.15
CA GLY A 656 4.38 3.99 -24.49
C GLY A 656 4.98 5.38 -24.53
N THR A 657 6.20 5.56 -25.04
CA THR A 657 6.96 6.82 -24.97
C THR A 657 6.13 8.00 -25.52
N PRO A 658 6.02 9.14 -24.81
CA PRO A 658 6.75 9.53 -23.59
C PRO A 658 6.08 9.13 -22.25
N THR A 659 5.03 8.29 -22.24
CA THR A 659 4.37 7.88 -20.98
C THR A 659 5.29 7.07 -20.08
N VAL A 660 5.72 7.69 -18.97
CA VAL A 660 6.35 6.98 -17.85
C VAL A 660 5.28 6.15 -17.13
N SER A 661 5.46 4.82 -17.13
CA SER A 661 4.66 3.88 -16.37
C SER A 661 5.11 3.81 -14.90
N LEU A 662 4.15 3.60 -13.99
CA LEU A 662 4.42 3.34 -12.57
C LEU A 662 4.74 1.87 -12.27
N ALA A 663 4.55 0.97 -13.24
CA ALA A 663 4.74 -0.47 -13.11
C ALA A 663 5.70 -0.97 -14.20
N GLN A 664 6.93 -0.46 -14.18
CA GLN A 664 7.90 -0.55 -15.27
C GLN A 664 8.34 -1.96 -15.66
N THR A 665 8.28 -2.97 -14.78
CA THR A 665 8.74 -4.33 -15.11
C THR A 665 7.63 -5.37 -15.18
N VAL A 666 6.37 -4.94 -15.14
CA VAL A 666 5.19 -5.83 -15.19
C VAL A 666 4.04 -5.28 -16.03
N GLY A 667 4.02 -3.96 -16.23
CA GLY A 667 3.02 -3.22 -16.98
C GLY A 667 3.33 -3.17 -18.47
N VAL A 668 2.31 -3.44 -19.29
CA VAL A 668 2.34 -3.21 -20.75
C VAL A 668 1.08 -2.50 -21.20
N TYR A 669 1.14 -1.85 -22.37
CA TYR A 669 -0.04 -1.37 -23.08
C TYR A 669 -0.55 -2.43 -24.06
N GLY A 670 -1.84 -2.40 -24.39
CA GLY A 670 -2.44 -3.35 -25.33
C GLY A 670 -3.91 -3.07 -25.64
N PRO A 671 -4.45 -3.66 -26.72
CA PRO A 671 -5.81 -3.42 -27.15
C PRO A 671 -6.84 -4.29 -26.43
N MET A 672 -8.07 -3.78 -26.40
CA MET A 672 -9.30 -4.46 -26.02
C MET A 672 -10.32 -4.18 -27.13
N ALA A 673 -11.07 -5.18 -27.58
CA ALA A 673 -11.98 -5.01 -28.70
C ALA A 673 -13.19 -5.96 -28.66
N ALA A 674 -14.27 -5.56 -29.32
CA ALA A 674 -15.51 -6.33 -29.42
C ALA A 674 -15.45 -7.50 -30.43
N SER A 675 -14.40 -7.59 -31.25
CA SER A 675 -14.11 -8.73 -32.12
C SER A 675 -12.61 -9.05 -32.12
N ILE A 676 -12.24 -10.27 -32.52
CA ILE A 676 -10.82 -10.65 -32.65
C ILE A 676 -10.11 -9.90 -33.80
N ASP A 677 -10.84 -9.54 -34.86
CA ASP A 677 -10.26 -8.85 -36.02
C ASP A 677 -9.97 -7.38 -35.71
N ASP A 678 -10.86 -6.71 -34.97
CA ASP A 678 -10.62 -5.37 -34.42
C ASP A 678 -9.43 -5.38 -33.45
N LEU A 679 -9.31 -6.42 -32.61
CA LEU A 679 -8.18 -6.59 -31.68
C LEU A 679 -6.85 -6.72 -32.44
N ALA A 680 -6.83 -7.54 -33.50
CA ALA A 680 -5.65 -7.79 -34.32
C ALA A 680 -5.26 -6.54 -35.13
N LEU A 681 -6.22 -5.85 -35.73
CA LEU A 681 -6.02 -4.56 -36.42
C LEU A 681 -5.43 -3.52 -35.46
N ALA A 682 -6.06 -3.35 -34.29
CA ALA A 682 -5.61 -2.41 -33.27
C ALA A 682 -4.19 -2.71 -32.80
N TYR A 683 -3.88 -3.98 -32.48
CA TYR A 683 -2.57 -4.47 -32.09
C TYR A 683 -1.49 -4.16 -33.12
N ARG A 684 -1.70 -4.56 -34.37
CA ARG A 684 -0.67 -4.47 -35.43
C ARG A 684 -0.27 -3.02 -35.72
N ILE A 685 -1.22 -2.09 -35.67
CA ILE A 685 -0.94 -0.66 -35.85
C ILE A 685 -0.19 -0.08 -34.64
N MET A 686 -0.64 -0.35 -33.41
CA MET A 686 -0.03 0.23 -32.20
C MET A 686 1.32 -0.40 -31.81
N ALA A 687 1.60 -1.62 -32.30
CA ALA A 687 2.86 -2.34 -32.08
C ALA A 687 3.89 -2.11 -33.21
N ALA A 688 3.63 -1.17 -34.12
CA ALA A 688 4.64 -0.66 -35.04
C ALA A 688 5.84 -0.09 -34.24
N PRO A 689 7.08 -0.58 -34.46
CA PRO A 689 8.24 -0.21 -33.66
C PRO A 689 8.47 1.30 -33.58
N ALA A 690 8.82 1.78 -32.39
CA ALA A 690 9.27 3.16 -32.20
C ALA A 690 10.71 3.35 -32.72
N PRO A 691 11.15 4.59 -33.00
CA PRO A 691 12.56 4.88 -33.31
C PRO A 691 13.47 4.44 -32.16
N ALA A 692 14.64 3.88 -32.47
CA ALA A 692 15.57 3.35 -31.48
C ALA A 692 16.07 4.42 -30.49
N GLU A 693 16.07 5.69 -30.90
CA GLU A 693 16.42 6.84 -30.07
C GLU A 693 15.33 7.18 -29.02
N GLN A 694 14.09 6.71 -29.23
CA GLN A 694 12.94 6.96 -28.34
C GLN A 694 12.60 5.75 -27.47
N ASP A 695 12.74 4.54 -28.00
CA ASP A 695 12.50 3.29 -27.27
C ASP A 695 13.30 2.13 -27.92
N PRO A 696 14.54 1.86 -27.44
CA PRO A 696 15.37 0.78 -27.97
C PRO A 696 14.75 -0.62 -27.84
N SER A 697 13.87 -0.83 -26.85
CA SER A 697 13.19 -2.11 -26.64
C SER A 697 12.19 -2.34 -27.77
N SER A 698 11.25 -1.40 -27.95
CA SER A 698 10.23 -1.50 -29.00
C SER A 698 10.85 -1.55 -30.39
N ALA A 699 11.90 -0.75 -30.64
CA ALA A 699 12.66 -0.73 -31.90
C ALA A 699 13.34 -2.07 -32.25
N SER A 700 13.60 -2.93 -31.25
CA SER A 700 14.26 -4.22 -31.44
C SER A 700 13.28 -5.35 -31.75
N PHE A 701 11.98 -5.18 -31.54
CA PHE A 701 10.96 -6.14 -31.97
C PHE A 701 10.69 -6.02 -33.48
N PRO A 702 10.35 -7.13 -34.15
CA PRO A 702 9.90 -7.08 -35.54
C PRO A 702 8.55 -6.35 -35.66
N ASP A 703 8.42 -5.55 -36.72
CA ASP A 703 7.16 -4.91 -37.07
C ASP A 703 6.11 -5.98 -37.41
N PRO A 704 4.94 -6.02 -36.74
CA PRO A 704 3.86 -6.92 -37.12
C PRO A 704 3.48 -6.76 -38.59
N LEU A 705 3.42 -5.53 -39.12
CA LEU A 705 2.93 -5.23 -40.46
C LEU A 705 3.79 -5.90 -41.54
N THR A 706 5.12 -5.91 -41.39
CA THR A 706 6.04 -6.53 -42.36
C THR A 706 6.24 -8.04 -42.17
N THR A 707 5.84 -8.59 -41.01
CA THR A 707 6.04 -10.01 -40.71
C THR A 707 4.78 -10.87 -40.89
N LEU A 708 3.63 -10.27 -41.20
CA LEU A 708 2.35 -10.99 -41.36
C LEU A 708 2.39 -12.18 -42.33
N GLN A 709 3.05 -12.03 -43.48
CA GLN A 709 3.15 -13.11 -44.47
C GLN A 709 4.04 -14.27 -44.00
N VAL A 710 5.04 -13.98 -43.16
CA VAL A 710 5.91 -15.00 -42.54
C VAL A 710 5.13 -15.77 -41.47
N TRP A 711 4.31 -15.09 -40.68
CA TRP A 711 3.45 -15.74 -39.68
C TRP A 711 2.32 -16.55 -40.30
N SER A 712 1.68 -16.07 -41.37
CA SER A 712 0.58 -16.79 -42.02
C SER A 712 1.00 -18.05 -42.78
N SER A 713 2.28 -18.14 -43.19
CA SER A 713 2.85 -19.31 -43.88
C SER A 713 3.51 -20.33 -42.95
N LYS A 714 3.77 -19.99 -41.68
CA LYS A 714 4.36 -20.89 -40.69
C LYS A 714 3.35 -21.97 -40.25
N PRO A 715 3.71 -23.27 -40.30
CA PRO A 715 2.89 -24.32 -39.70
C PRO A 715 2.71 -24.09 -38.19
N ARG A 716 1.45 -23.96 -37.73
CA ARG A 716 1.12 -23.79 -36.32
C ARG A 716 1.09 -25.13 -35.59
N THR A 717 1.94 -25.31 -34.58
CA THR A 717 1.76 -26.39 -33.60
C THR A 717 0.53 -26.08 -32.74
N LYS A 718 -0.43 -27.01 -32.68
CA LYS A 718 -1.64 -26.87 -31.87
C LYS A 718 -1.50 -27.60 -30.53
N THR A 719 -0.64 -27.12 -29.63
CA THR A 719 -0.43 -27.75 -28.30
C THR A 719 -0.86 -26.82 -27.16
N ILE A 720 -1.72 -27.34 -26.27
CA ILE A 720 -2.21 -26.66 -25.08
C ILE A 720 -1.62 -27.32 -23.84
N GLY A 721 -0.99 -26.52 -22.96
CA GLY A 721 -0.48 -26.94 -21.66
C GLY A 721 -1.42 -26.58 -20.52
N ILE A 722 -1.78 -27.56 -19.70
CA ILE A 722 -2.63 -27.38 -18.51
C ILE A 722 -1.87 -27.71 -17.22
N ALA A 723 -1.83 -26.75 -16.28
CA ALA A 723 -1.44 -27.01 -14.90
C ALA A 723 -2.69 -27.34 -14.07
N ARG A 724 -3.00 -28.64 -13.91
CA ARG A 724 -4.26 -29.15 -13.33
C ARG A 724 -4.57 -28.55 -11.95
N ASP A 725 -3.67 -28.73 -10.99
CA ASP A 725 -3.79 -28.20 -9.61
C ASP A 725 -4.06 -26.69 -9.53
N TRP A 726 -3.66 -25.94 -10.56
CA TRP A 726 -3.90 -24.50 -10.63
C TRP A 726 -5.31 -24.20 -11.15
N ILE A 727 -5.74 -24.81 -12.27
CA ILE A 727 -7.07 -24.60 -12.85
C ILE A 727 -8.21 -25.22 -12.02
N ASP A 728 -7.91 -26.26 -11.23
CA ASP A 728 -8.82 -26.88 -10.25
C ASP A 728 -9.21 -25.91 -9.13
N ARG A 729 -8.50 -24.78 -8.99
CA ARG A 729 -8.87 -23.69 -8.09
C ARG A 729 -9.90 -22.72 -8.69
N ALA A 730 -10.45 -22.93 -9.88
CA ALA A 730 -11.56 -22.11 -10.39
C ALA A 730 -12.89 -22.44 -9.69
N GLU A 731 -13.79 -21.47 -9.56
CA GLU A 731 -15.15 -21.74 -9.08
C GLU A 731 -15.91 -22.65 -10.07
N PRO A 732 -16.79 -23.56 -9.61
CA PRO A 732 -17.46 -24.54 -10.48
C PRO A 732 -18.14 -23.94 -11.73
N PRO A 733 -18.84 -22.79 -11.68
CA PRO A 733 -19.45 -22.19 -12.88
C PRO A 733 -18.43 -21.72 -13.91
N VAL A 734 -17.27 -21.19 -13.47
CA VAL A 734 -16.16 -20.80 -14.35
C VAL A 734 -15.50 -22.03 -14.93
N ARG A 735 -15.26 -23.05 -14.10
CA ARG A 735 -14.66 -24.32 -14.53
C ARG A 735 -15.50 -25.01 -15.60
N ALA A 736 -16.82 -25.05 -15.45
CA ALA A 736 -17.72 -25.64 -16.43
C ALA A 736 -17.63 -24.97 -17.82
N VAL A 737 -17.43 -23.64 -17.88
CA VAL A 737 -17.18 -22.93 -19.15
C VAL A 737 -15.80 -23.28 -19.72
N PHE A 738 -14.78 -23.33 -18.86
CA PHE A 738 -13.41 -23.69 -19.24
C PHE A 738 -13.31 -25.09 -19.85
N ASP A 739 -13.94 -26.10 -19.22
CA ASP A 739 -13.88 -27.48 -19.70
C ASP A 739 -14.56 -27.63 -21.08
N ARG A 740 -15.71 -26.98 -21.30
CA ARG A 740 -16.36 -26.93 -22.63
C ARG A 740 -15.49 -26.28 -23.69
N ALA A 741 -14.79 -25.19 -23.34
CA ALA A 741 -13.86 -24.54 -24.25
C ALA A 741 -12.65 -25.45 -24.59
N LEU A 742 -12.11 -26.17 -23.59
CA LEU A 742 -11.02 -27.12 -23.80
C LEU A 742 -11.44 -28.27 -24.72
N ASP A 743 -12.64 -28.81 -24.56
CA ASP A 743 -13.20 -29.85 -25.43
C ASP A 743 -13.51 -29.36 -26.84
N PHE A 744 -13.85 -28.07 -27.01
CA PHE A 744 -13.94 -27.45 -28.32
C PHE A 744 -12.56 -27.39 -29.01
N TYR A 745 -11.51 -26.92 -28.33
CA TYR A 745 -10.17 -26.88 -28.93
C TYR A 745 -9.62 -28.28 -29.27
N ARG A 746 -9.90 -29.30 -28.45
CA ARG A 746 -9.59 -30.70 -28.79
C ARG A 746 -10.21 -31.12 -30.13
N LYS A 747 -11.48 -30.77 -30.37
CA LYS A 747 -12.17 -31.04 -31.65
C LYS A 747 -11.57 -30.24 -32.82
N GLN A 748 -10.96 -29.08 -32.55
CA GLN A 748 -10.21 -28.26 -33.53
C GLN A 748 -8.76 -28.75 -33.76
N GLY A 749 -8.42 -29.95 -33.29
CA GLY A 749 -7.11 -30.56 -33.49
C GLY A 749 -6.02 -30.07 -32.54
N TYR A 750 -6.37 -29.49 -31.39
CA TYR A 750 -5.39 -29.18 -30.35
C TYR A 750 -5.08 -30.39 -29.46
N GLU A 751 -3.79 -30.74 -29.38
CA GLU A 751 -3.26 -31.67 -28.38
C GLU A 751 -3.25 -30.98 -27.01
N VAL A 752 -3.77 -31.66 -25.99
CA VAL A 752 -3.80 -31.13 -24.62
C VAL A 752 -2.86 -31.97 -23.75
N ILE A 753 -1.78 -31.35 -23.29
CA ILE A 753 -0.78 -31.95 -22.41
C ILE A 753 -0.87 -31.36 -20.99
N ASP A 754 -0.54 -32.17 -19.99
CA ASP A 754 -0.40 -31.69 -18.62
C ASP A 754 1.02 -31.16 -18.40
N ILE A 755 1.12 -29.99 -17.77
CA ILE A 755 2.39 -29.32 -17.46
C ILE A 755 2.44 -28.96 -15.97
N THR A 756 3.66 -28.87 -15.45
CA THR A 756 3.91 -28.33 -14.10
C THR A 756 4.58 -26.97 -14.23
N ILE A 757 4.14 -25.99 -13.44
CA ILE A 757 4.82 -24.71 -13.27
C ILE A 757 5.14 -24.58 -11.77
N PRO A 758 6.42 -24.49 -11.37
CA PRO A 758 6.79 -24.45 -9.97
C PRO A 758 6.47 -23.08 -9.36
N TYR A 759 6.26 -23.08 -8.04
CA TYR A 759 6.13 -21.86 -7.22
C TYR A 759 5.02 -20.88 -7.66
N LEU A 760 3.88 -21.37 -8.17
CA LEU A 760 2.78 -20.51 -8.61
C LEU A 760 2.25 -19.59 -7.48
N PRO A 761 1.97 -20.08 -6.25
CA PRO A 761 1.51 -19.20 -5.16
C PRO A 761 2.57 -18.20 -4.69
N GLU A 762 3.85 -18.57 -4.70
CA GLU A 762 4.97 -17.70 -4.31
C GLU A 762 5.24 -16.64 -5.39
N GLY A 763 5.15 -17.04 -6.66
CA GLY A 763 5.31 -16.18 -7.83
C GLY A 763 4.22 -15.12 -7.90
N GLN A 764 2.97 -15.46 -7.58
CA GLN A 764 1.89 -14.48 -7.45
C GLN A 764 2.21 -13.43 -6.38
N ARG A 765 2.76 -13.84 -5.23
CA ARG A 765 3.17 -12.92 -4.16
C ARG A 765 4.37 -12.07 -4.59
N ALA A 766 5.35 -12.66 -5.28
CA ALA A 766 6.50 -11.94 -5.82
C ALA A 766 6.09 -10.89 -6.86
N HIS A 767 5.08 -11.18 -7.68
CA HIS A 767 4.44 -10.20 -8.58
C HIS A 767 3.81 -9.04 -7.80
N ILE A 768 3.00 -9.34 -6.80
CA ILE A 768 2.35 -8.34 -5.93
C ILE A 768 3.40 -7.44 -5.24
N LEU A 769 4.46 -8.03 -4.68
CA LEU A 769 5.55 -7.27 -4.07
C LEU A 769 6.24 -6.36 -5.08
N THR A 770 6.51 -6.87 -6.30
CA THR A 770 7.16 -6.09 -7.37
C THR A 770 6.31 -4.89 -7.78
N ILE A 771 5.04 -5.09 -8.14
CA ILE A 771 4.17 -4.00 -8.62
C ILE A 771 3.90 -2.96 -7.51
N MET A 772 3.76 -3.39 -6.26
CA MET A 772 3.57 -2.48 -5.12
C MET A 772 4.83 -1.64 -4.83
N THR A 773 6.03 -2.23 -4.95
CA THR A 773 7.29 -1.49 -4.84
C THR A 773 7.49 -0.49 -5.98
N GLU A 774 7.22 -0.89 -7.23
CA GLU A 774 7.35 0.01 -8.39
C GLU A 774 6.40 1.20 -8.29
N ILE A 775 5.10 0.97 -8.06
CA ILE A 775 4.11 2.06 -7.94
C ILE A 775 4.42 2.97 -6.75
N ALA A 776 4.89 2.40 -5.62
CA ALA A 776 5.30 3.20 -4.47
C ALA A 776 6.57 4.03 -4.74
N SER A 777 7.50 3.55 -5.56
CA SER A 777 8.73 4.26 -5.91
C SER A 777 8.48 5.52 -6.76
N GLY A 778 7.42 5.51 -7.58
CA GLY A 778 7.00 6.66 -8.40
C GLY A 778 6.19 7.73 -7.65
N LEU A 779 6.07 7.65 -6.32
CA LEU A 779 5.22 8.53 -5.52
C LEU A 779 5.93 9.08 -4.28
N THR A 780 5.64 10.35 -3.96
CA THR A 780 6.07 10.97 -2.71
C THR A 780 5.11 10.65 -1.55
N PRO A 781 5.57 10.69 -0.28
CA PRO A 781 4.71 10.51 0.88
C PRO A 781 3.50 11.47 0.96
N ASP A 782 3.62 12.68 0.40
CA ASP A 782 2.52 13.65 0.31
C ASP A 782 1.46 13.23 -0.73
N GLN A 783 1.89 12.75 -1.91
CA GLN A 783 1.00 12.16 -2.91
C GLN A 783 0.26 10.94 -2.36
N VAL A 784 0.95 10.04 -1.64
CA VAL A 784 0.32 8.92 -0.93
C VAL A 784 -0.72 9.41 0.08
N GLY A 785 -0.48 10.55 0.73
CA GLY A 785 -1.43 11.25 1.60
C GLY A 785 -2.75 11.64 0.93
N LYS A 786 -2.76 11.83 -0.40
CA LYS A 786 -3.93 12.30 -1.18
C LYS A 786 -4.74 11.17 -1.84
N LEU A 787 -4.21 9.94 -1.91
CA LEU A 787 -4.88 8.76 -2.46
C LEU A 787 -6.14 8.36 -1.67
N SER A 788 -7.02 7.60 -2.33
CA SER A 788 -8.16 6.90 -1.72
C SER A 788 -7.74 6.00 -0.57
N ALA A 789 -8.67 5.68 0.35
CA ALA A 789 -8.35 4.90 1.53
C ALA A 789 -7.79 3.49 1.23
N PRO A 790 -8.33 2.70 0.27
CA PRO A 790 -7.77 1.39 -0.09
C PRO A 790 -6.35 1.51 -0.67
N ASN A 791 -6.14 2.40 -1.64
CA ASN A 791 -4.86 2.47 -2.34
C ASN A 791 -3.77 3.14 -1.51
N LYS A 792 -4.13 4.04 -0.60
CA LYS A 792 -3.25 4.53 0.46
C LYS A 792 -2.70 3.39 1.32
N VAL A 793 -3.48 2.35 1.63
CA VAL A 793 -2.97 1.17 2.36
C VAL A 793 -1.99 0.38 1.50
N LEU A 794 -2.35 0.04 0.26
CA LEU A 794 -1.50 -0.73 -0.65
C LEU A 794 -0.17 -0.02 -0.94
N VAL A 795 -0.21 1.25 -1.34
CA VAL A 795 1.01 2.03 -1.64
C VAL A 795 1.84 2.27 -0.37
N SER A 796 1.22 2.44 0.80
CA SER A 796 1.96 2.51 2.08
C SER A 796 2.66 1.20 2.44
N MET A 797 2.09 0.04 2.11
CA MET A 797 2.77 -1.24 2.27
C MET A 797 4.00 -1.33 1.35
N GLY A 798 3.85 -0.94 0.07
CA GLY A 798 4.96 -0.87 -0.88
C GLY A 798 6.08 0.08 -0.45
N MET A 799 5.72 1.24 0.09
CA MET A 799 6.66 2.31 0.49
C MET A 799 7.37 2.06 1.82
N TRP A 800 6.72 1.41 2.80
CA TRP A 800 7.19 1.37 4.20
C TRP A 800 7.40 -0.03 4.77
N GLN A 801 6.90 -1.08 4.11
CA GLN A 801 6.87 -2.45 4.66
C GLN A 801 7.58 -3.48 3.78
N ILE A 802 7.58 -3.32 2.44
CA ILE A 802 8.43 -4.12 1.56
C ILE A 802 9.89 -3.68 1.70
N SER A 803 10.78 -4.62 2.02
CA SER A 803 12.22 -4.36 2.07
C SER A 803 12.90 -4.65 0.74
N GLY A 804 14.10 -4.09 0.54
CA GLY A 804 14.94 -4.45 -0.61
C GLY A 804 15.29 -5.95 -0.67
N GLN A 805 15.25 -6.68 0.47
CA GLN A 805 15.46 -8.13 0.48
C GLN A 805 14.26 -8.88 -0.11
N ASP A 806 13.03 -8.43 0.18
CA ASP A 806 11.79 -9.02 -0.36
C ASP A 806 11.71 -8.78 -1.88
N PHE A 807 12.07 -7.59 -2.34
CA PHE A 807 12.14 -7.26 -3.76
C PHE A 807 13.21 -8.08 -4.49
N LEU A 808 14.42 -8.21 -3.91
CA LEU A 808 15.49 -9.06 -4.45
C LEU A 808 15.10 -10.55 -4.52
N ALA A 809 14.44 -11.07 -3.49
CA ALA A 809 13.94 -12.44 -3.47
C ALA A 809 12.88 -12.65 -4.57
N SER A 810 11.97 -11.69 -4.74
CA SER A 810 10.99 -11.68 -5.82
C SER A 810 11.64 -11.74 -7.21
N GLN A 811 12.66 -10.90 -7.47
CA GLN A 811 13.35 -10.89 -8.78
C GLN A 811 14.20 -12.15 -9.05
N ARG A 812 14.65 -12.85 -8.00
CA ARG A 812 15.27 -14.17 -8.15
C ARG A 812 14.23 -15.23 -8.53
N LEU A 813 13.05 -15.19 -7.92
CA LEU A 813 11.96 -16.10 -8.26
C LEU A 813 11.46 -15.86 -9.69
N ARG A 814 11.42 -14.60 -10.15
CA ARG A 814 11.20 -14.26 -11.56
C ARG A 814 12.18 -15.01 -12.48
N SER A 815 13.47 -14.98 -12.15
CA SER A 815 14.51 -15.67 -12.93
C SER A 815 14.28 -17.19 -13.01
N ILE A 816 13.88 -17.84 -11.90
CA ILE A 816 13.54 -19.27 -11.85
C ILE A 816 12.35 -19.57 -12.77
N ILE A 817 11.23 -18.85 -12.58
CA ILE A 817 9.99 -19.09 -13.32
C ILE A 817 10.20 -18.83 -14.83
N MET A 818 10.88 -17.75 -15.21
CA MET A 818 11.20 -17.48 -16.62
C MET A 818 12.10 -18.57 -17.24
N SER A 819 13.07 -19.09 -16.48
CA SER A 819 13.93 -20.19 -16.97
C SER A 819 13.14 -21.48 -17.17
N HIS A 820 12.17 -21.76 -16.29
CA HIS A 820 11.27 -22.90 -16.41
C HIS A 820 10.31 -22.77 -17.60
N LEU A 821 9.74 -21.58 -17.83
CA LEU A 821 8.90 -21.31 -19.00
C LEU A 821 9.69 -21.46 -20.31
N ALA A 822 10.92 -20.92 -20.38
CA ALA A 822 11.79 -21.10 -21.55
C ALA A 822 12.09 -22.59 -21.82
N TYR A 823 12.29 -23.41 -20.79
CA TYR A 823 12.40 -24.86 -20.94
C TYR A 823 11.11 -25.51 -21.46
N LEU A 824 9.92 -25.09 -20.97
CA LEU A 824 8.64 -25.61 -21.46
C LEU A 824 8.40 -25.27 -22.93
N PHE A 825 8.64 -24.02 -23.36
CA PHE A 825 8.50 -23.60 -24.75
C PHE A 825 9.53 -24.29 -25.66
N GLY A 826 10.79 -24.42 -25.23
CA GLY A 826 11.82 -25.16 -25.97
C GLY A 826 11.52 -26.67 -26.09
N LYS A 827 10.87 -27.27 -25.08
CA LYS A 827 10.44 -28.67 -25.11
C LYS A 827 9.18 -28.89 -25.96
N HIS A 828 8.29 -27.90 -26.00
CA HIS A 828 7.01 -27.95 -26.71
C HIS A 828 6.84 -26.68 -27.57
N PRO A 829 7.46 -26.62 -28.76
CA PRO A 829 7.41 -25.42 -29.61
C PRO A 829 5.98 -25.06 -30.03
N GLY A 830 5.56 -23.82 -29.76
CA GLY A 830 4.18 -23.36 -29.98
C GLY A 830 3.20 -23.71 -28.85
N LEU A 831 3.68 -24.15 -27.68
CA LEU A 831 2.87 -24.40 -26.50
C LEU A 831 2.09 -23.15 -26.05
N LEU A 832 0.78 -23.30 -25.91
CA LEU A 832 -0.10 -22.31 -25.29
C LEU A 832 -0.49 -22.77 -23.89
N ILE A 833 -0.12 -22.00 -22.87
CA ILE A 833 -0.50 -22.29 -21.47
C ILE A 833 -1.90 -21.73 -21.25
N LEU A 834 -2.87 -22.62 -20.98
CA LEU A 834 -4.29 -22.30 -20.97
C LEU A 834 -4.90 -22.36 -19.57
N THR A 835 -5.63 -21.30 -19.20
CA THR A 835 -6.31 -21.16 -17.90
C THR A 835 -7.64 -20.41 -18.09
N PRO A 836 -8.59 -20.47 -17.14
CA PRO A 836 -9.61 -19.43 -17.05
C PRO A 836 -8.92 -18.06 -16.88
N THR A 837 -9.49 -16.96 -17.40
CA THR A 837 -8.87 -15.65 -17.19
C THR A 837 -8.96 -15.19 -15.73
N THR A 838 -10.06 -15.55 -15.07
CA THR A 838 -10.34 -15.26 -13.66
C THR A 838 -10.89 -16.53 -13.01
N PRO A 839 -10.62 -16.81 -11.72
CA PRO A 839 -11.18 -17.99 -11.07
C PRO A 839 -12.62 -17.79 -10.58
N ILE A 840 -13.12 -16.55 -10.60
CA ILE A 840 -14.50 -16.18 -10.25
C ILE A 840 -15.15 -15.52 -11.48
N PRO A 841 -16.49 -15.59 -11.64
CA PRO A 841 -17.15 -15.12 -12.85
C PRO A 841 -17.33 -13.60 -12.91
N GLY A 842 -17.24 -12.90 -11.77
CA GLY A 842 -17.42 -11.46 -11.70
C GLY A 842 -17.20 -10.93 -10.29
N TRP A 843 -17.23 -9.60 -10.13
CA TRP A 843 -17.17 -8.96 -8.81
C TRP A 843 -18.48 -8.27 -8.44
N ARG A 844 -19.13 -8.72 -7.36
CA ARG A 844 -20.37 -8.11 -6.87
C ARG A 844 -20.11 -6.78 -6.15
N ILE A 845 -20.90 -5.76 -6.47
CA ILE A 845 -20.98 -4.51 -5.71
C ILE A 845 -22.01 -4.71 -4.61
N ASN A 846 -21.62 -4.53 -3.35
CA ASN A 846 -22.48 -4.88 -2.21
C ASN A 846 -23.38 -3.72 -1.72
N GLY A 847 -23.14 -2.49 -2.19
CA GLY A 847 -23.98 -1.33 -1.91
C GLY A 847 -23.31 0.00 -2.21
N GLU A 848 -23.99 1.11 -1.92
CA GLU A 848 -23.52 2.47 -2.19
C GLU A 848 -22.25 2.86 -1.42
N ALA A 849 -21.96 2.20 -0.30
CA ALA A 849 -20.71 2.37 0.45
C ALA A 849 -19.48 1.94 -0.37
N ASP A 850 -19.57 0.85 -1.15
CA ASP A 850 -18.50 0.39 -2.04
C ASP A 850 -18.19 1.44 -3.13
N LEU A 851 -19.24 2.12 -3.61
CA LEU A 851 -19.15 3.13 -4.66
C LEU A 851 -18.59 4.47 -4.15
N SER A 852 -19.05 4.90 -2.97
CA SER A 852 -18.73 6.23 -2.42
C SER A 852 -17.40 6.29 -1.66
N ARG A 853 -16.90 5.17 -1.11
CA ARG A 853 -15.69 5.13 -0.26
C ARG A 853 -14.60 4.19 -0.78
N GLY A 854 -14.93 3.33 -1.75
CA GLY A 854 -14.11 2.19 -2.12
C GLY A 854 -14.12 1.09 -1.06
N LEU A 855 -13.52 -0.05 -1.39
CA LEU A 855 -13.39 -1.21 -0.50
C LEU A 855 -11.94 -1.70 -0.52
N SER A 856 -11.43 -2.12 0.65
CA SER A 856 -10.17 -2.84 0.75
C SER A 856 -10.47 -4.31 1.04
N ASP A 857 -10.51 -5.15 -0.01
CA ASP A 857 -10.57 -6.61 0.10
C ASP A 857 -9.37 -7.22 -0.62
N GLY A 858 -8.24 -7.24 0.09
CA GLY A 858 -6.99 -7.80 -0.43
C GLY A 858 -7.08 -9.28 -0.77
N LYS A 859 -7.92 -10.07 -0.07
CA LYS A 859 -8.08 -11.50 -0.33
C LYS A 859 -8.70 -11.71 -1.70
N SER A 860 -9.83 -11.07 -1.95
CA SER A 860 -10.54 -11.21 -3.22
C SER A 860 -9.78 -10.54 -4.37
N SER A 861 -9.06 -9.43 -4.13
CA SER A 861 -8.19 -8.82 -5.16
C SER A 861 -7.06 -9.77 -5.61
N VAL A 862 -6.33 -10.38 -4.66
CA VAL A 862 -5.32 -11.41 -4.98
C VAL A 862 -5.98 -12.60 -5.68
N ARG A 863 -7.17 -12.99 -5.25
CA ARG A 863 -7.93 -14.08 -5.85
C ARG A 863 -8.30 -13.82 -7.32
N ASN A 864 -8.70 -12.62 -7.73
CA ASN A 864 -8.94 -12.33 -9.15
C ASN A 864 -7.69 -12.50 -10.00
N MET A 865 -6.54 -12.17 -9.44
CA MET A 865 -5.26 -12.17 -10.15
C MET A 865 -4.66 -13.58 -10.31
N GLU A 866 -5.32 -14.63 -9.80
CA GLU A 866 -4.85 -16.02 -9.69
C GLU A 866 -4.06 -16.54 -10.90
N TYR A 867 -4.58 -16.30 -12.11
CA TYR A 867 -4.01 -16.83 -13.36
C TYR A 867 -3.22 -15.78 -14.14
N VAL A 868 -3.69 -14.53 -14.15
CA VAL A 868 -3.17 -13.46 -15.01
C VAL A 868 -1.79 -12.95 -14.63
N TRP A 869 -1.38 -13.06 -13.36
CA TRP A 869 -0.11 -12.50 -12.85
C TRP A 869 1.12 -13.05 -13.57
N LEU A 870 1.09 -14.32 -13.99
CA LEU A 870 2.24 -15.03 -14.54
C LEU A 870 2.79 -14.32 -15.78
N ALA A 871 1.91 -13.95 -16.72
CA ALA A 871 2.26 -13.26 -17.96
C ALA A 871 2.80 -11.83 -17.73
N ASN A 872 2.37 -11.15 -16.65
CA ASN A 872 2.95 -9.85 -16.27
C ASN A 872 4.35 -10.04 -15.69
N PHE A 873 4.47 -10.96 -14.72
CA PHE A 873 5.68 -11.16 -13.96
C PHE A 873 6.83 -11.72 -14.78
N THR A 874 6.52 -12.49 -15.83
CA THR A 874 7.49 -13.14 -16.72
C THR A 874 7.62 -12.44 -18.07
N GLY A 875 6.78 -11.45 -18.36
CA GLY A 875 6.79 -10.69 -19.61
C GLY A 875 6.18 -11.41 -20.83
N CYS A 876 5.77 -12.68 -20.73
CA CYS A 876 5.12 -13.42 -21.81
C CYS A 876 3.82 -12.72 -22.29
N PRO A 877 3.41 -12.84 -23.57
CA PRO A 877 2.13 -12.34 -24.05
C PRO A 877 0.98 -13.26 -23.60
N ALA A 878 -0.23 -12.70 -23.44
CA ALA A 878 -1.44 -13.47 -23.14
C ALA A 878 -2.69 -12.79 -23.68
N ILE A 879 -3.65 -13.58 -24.18
CA ILE A 879 -4.93 -13.10 -24.72
C ILE A 879 -6.11 -13.62 -23.89
N ASN A 880 -7.08 -12.75 -23.60
CA ASN A 880 -8.41 -13.14 -23.13
C ASN A 880 -9.36 -13.29 -24.32
N CYS A 881 -10.01 -14.44 -24.41
CA CYS A 881 -11.08 -14.75 -25.35
C CYS A 881 -12.39 -14.93 -24.57
N PRO A 882 -13.52 -14.31 -24.98
CA PRO A 882 -14.84 -14.63 -24.42
C PRO A 882 -15.17 -16.11 -24.67
N ALA A 883 -15.69 -16.82 -23.66
CA ALA A 883 -15.95 -18.27 -23.75
C ALA A 883 -17.39 -18.68 -23.40
N GLY A 884 -18.21 -17.76 -22.87
CA GLY A 884 -19.61 -18.01 -22.51
C GLY A 884 -20.05 -17.15 -21.33
N TYR A 885 -21.13 -17.56 -20.66
CA TYR A 885 -21.69 -16.87 -19.48
C TYR A 885 -21.96 -17.88 -18.35
N VAL A 886 -21.91 -17.42 -17.10
CA VAL A 886 -22.57 -18.13 -16.00
C VAL A 886 -24.08 -17.88 -16.11
N GLN A 887 -24.85 -18.95 -16.29
CA GLN A 887 -26.29 -18.86 -16.62
C GLN A 887 -27.09 -18.07 -15.56
N ASP A 888 -26.95 -18.40 -14.28
CA ASP A 888 -27.72 -17.77 -13.19
C ASP A 888 -27.49 -16.26 -13.05
N THR A 889 -26.25 -15.82 -13.24
CA THR A 889 -25.84 -14.42 -13.01
C THR A 889 -25.78 -13.61 -14.32
N ARG A 890 -25.81 -14.29 -15.47
CA ARG A 890 -25.61 -13.76 -16.83
C ARG A 890 -24.30 -12.98 -17.00
N VAL A 891 -23.29 -13.26 -16.16
CA VAL A 891 -21.97 -12.63 -16.25
C VAL A 891 -21.08 -13.41 -17.22
N PRO A 892 -20.39 -12.74 -18.17
CA PRO A 892 -19.48 -13.42 -19.09
C PRO A 892 -18.27 -14.05 -18.38
N VAL A 893 -17.72 -15.09 -18.97
CA VAL A 893 -16.49 -15.77 -18.54
C VAL A 893 -15.49 -15.78 -19.69
N GLY A 894 -14.26 -15.36 -19.39
CA GLY A 894 -13.12 -15.39 -20.30
C GLY A 894 -12.21 -16.60 -20.11
N LEU A 895 -11.65 -17.07 -21.24
CA LEU A 895 -10.56 -18.03 -21.33
C LEU A 895 -9.26 -17.27 -21.63
N MET A 896 -8.16 -17.62 -20.95
CA MET A 896 -6.84 -17.02 -21.19
C MET A 896 -5.86 -18.05 -21.75
N ALA A 897 -5.27 -17.74 -22.90
CA ALA A 897 -4.05 -18.39 -23.39
C ALA A 897 -2.84 -17.47 -23.18
N MET A 898 -1.74 -18.03 -22.68
CA MET A 898 -0.42 -17.39 -22.58
C MET A 898 0.55 -18.09 -23.55
N GLY A 899 1.24 -17.30 -24.36
CA GLY A 899 2.19 -17.80 -25.37
C GLY A 899 3.65 -17.57 -24.97
N GLU A 900 4.56 -17.94 -25.87
CA GLU A 900 5.97 -17.60 -25.76
C GLU A 900 6.20 -16.10 -26.05
N TRP A 901 7.33 -15.54 -25.61
CA TRP A 901 7.67 -14.15 -25.87
C TRP A 901 7.69 -13.84 -27.38
N GLY A 902 6.97 -12.79 -27.77
CA GLY A 902 6.86 -12.30 -29.15
C GLY A 902 5.90 -13.07 -30.06
N THR A 903 5.15 -14.07 -29.55
CA THR A 903 4.20 -14.87 -30.33
C THR A 903 2.76 -14.35 -30.27
N GLU A 904 2.55 -13.02 -30.30
CA GLU A 904 1.19 -12.45 -30.27
C GLU A 904 0.31 -12.88 -31.44
N GLU A 905 0.88 -13.08 -32.63
CA GLU A 905 0.14 -13.56 -33.81
C GLU A 905 -0.33 -15.02 -33.64
N ASP A 906 0.43 -15.89 -32.96
CA ASP A 906 -0.02 -17.25 -32.61
C ASP A 906 -1.21 -17.21 -31.62
N LEU A 907 -1.24 -16.24 -30.70
CA LEU A 907 -2.36 -16.00 -29.79
C LEU A 907 -3.60 -15.45 -30.50
N ILE A 908 -3.41 -14.56 -31.49
CA ILE A 908 -4.50 -14.06 -32.35
C ILE A 908 -5.07 -15.21 -33.19
N ALA A 909 -4.22 -16.07 -33.75
CA ALA A 909 -4.65 -17.25 -34.50
C ALA A 909 -5.39 -18.28 -33.62
N PHE A 910 -4.93 -18.53 -32.40
CA PHE A 910 -5.65 -19.33 -31.41
C PHE A 910 -7.04 -18.75 -31.09
N ALA A 911 -7.13 -17.44 -30.85
CA ALA A 911 -8.39 -16.78 -30.53
C ALA A 911 -9.40 -16.82 -31.69
N ARG A 912 -8.92 -16.85 -32.94
CA ARG A 912 -9.74 -17.08 -34.14
C ARG A 912 -10.23 -18.53 -34.23
N ASP A 913 -9.35 -19.51 -34.01
CA ASP A 913 -9.74 -20.93 -33.99
C ASP A 913 -10.86 -21.22 -32.97
N GLY A 914 -10.91 -20.48 -31.86
CA GLY A 914 -11.91 -20.60 -30.80
C GLY A 914 -13.17 -19.74 -30.92
N GLU A 915 -13.35 -18.98 -32.00
CA GLU A 915 -14.41 -17.97 -32.08
C GLU A 915 -15.83 -18.55 -31.94
N ALA A 916 -16.09 -19.70 -32.59
CA ALA A 916 -17.37 -20.39 -32.55
C ALA A 916 -17.67 -21.09 -31.20
N ILE A 917 -16.81 -20.95 -30.17
CA ILE A 917 -17.14 -21.36 -28.79
C ILE A 917 -18.38 -20.59 -28.27
N LEU A 918 -18.58 -19.35 -28.75
CA LEU A 918 -19.73 -18.52 -28.40
C LEU A 918 -21.05 -18.98 -29.02
N ASP A 919 -20.99 -19.83 -30.05
CA ASP A 919 -22.14 -20.38 -30.76
C ASP A 919 -22.66 -21.70 -30.15
N LEU A 920 -21.92 -22.27 -29.19
CA LEU A 920 -22.37 -23.43 -28.42
C LEU A 920 -23.59 -23.05 -27.57
N SER A 921 -24.65 -23.87 -27.65
CA SER A 921 -25.93 -23.60 -26.99
C SER A 921 -25.82 -23.39 -25.47
N GLU A 922 -24.91 -24.11 -24.83
CA GLU A 922 -24.63 -24.06 -23.39
C GLU A 922 -23.85 -22.80 -22.97
N ASN A 923 -23.24 -22.13 -23.94
CA ASN A 923 -22.51 -20.86 -23.78
C ASN A 923 -23.34 -19.64 -24.14
N GLN A 924 -24.54 -19.81 -24.71
CA GLN A 924 -25.48 -18.72 -24.96
C GLN A 924 -26.36 -18.44 -23.73
N LEU A 925 -26.87 -17.21 -23.61
CA LEU A 925 -27.83 -16.86 -22.57
C LEU A 925 -29.18 -17.50 -22.89
N ALA A 926 -29.73 -18.28 -21.95
CA ALA A 926 -31.06 -18.88 -22.09
C ALA A 926 -32.15 -17.79 -22.13
N THR A 927 -32.70 -17.51 -23.31
CA THR A 927 -33.78 -16.53 -23.53
C THR A 927 -34.90 -17.12 -24.37
N LYS A 928 -36.15 -16.87 -23.98
CA LYS A 928 -37.35 -17.53 -24.55
C LYS A 928 -37.81 -16.99 -25.92
N GLU A 929 -37.26 -15.88 -26.40
CA GLU A 929 -37.95 -15.05 -27.41
C GLU A 929 -37.39 -15.09 -28.84
N HIS A 930 -36.18 -15.62 -29.08
CA HIS A 930 -35.60 -15.68 -30.45
C HIS A 930 -35.18 -17.09 -30.83
N LEU A 931 -36.15 -17.91 -31.23
CA LEU A 931 -35.94 -19.20 -31.92
C LEU A 931 -35.80 -19.05 -33.45
N GLY A 932 -35.72 -17.81 -33.97
CA GLY A 932 -35.79 -17.53 -35.42
C GLY A 932 -34.56 -16.89 -36.07
N GLU A 933 -33.64 -16.27 -35.33
CA GLU A 933 -32.49 -15.55 -35.89
C GLU A 933 -31.16 -16.28 -35.62
N GLN A 934 -30.47 -16.67 -36.69
CA GLN A 934 -29.11 -17.22 -36.63
C GLN A 934 -28.08 -16.09 -36.53
N SER A 935 -27.83 -15.57 -35.31
CA SER A 935 -26.69 -14.68 -35.04
C SER A 935 -25.54 -15.43 -34.37
N THR A 936 -24.35 -15.29 -34.96
CA THR A 936 -23.09 -15.92 -34.53
C THR A 936 -22.22 -14.98 -33.70
N GLY A 937 -21.53 -15.51 -32.69
CA GLY A 937 -20.56 -14.80 -31.87
C GLY A 937 -21.14 -14.13 -30.61
N LEU A 938 -20.49 -13.05 -30.17
CA LEU A 938 -20.76 -12.42 -28.87
C LEU A 938 -22.12 -11.72 -28.82
N ARG A 939 -23.06 -12.28 -28.04
CA ARG A 939 -24.40 -11.71 -27.88
C ARG A 939 -24.45 -10.58 -26.86
N ILE A 940 -25.19 -9.53 -27.20
CA ILE A 940 -25.48 -8.41 -26.29
C ILE A 940 -26.59 -8.87 -25.32
N PRO A 941 -26.38 -8.81 -23.98
CA PRO A 941 -27.42 -9.17 -23.04
C PRO A 941 -28.60 -8.19 -23.11
N TYR A 942 -29.79 -8.71 -23.40
CA TYR A 942 -31.03 -7.95 -23.52
C TYR A 942 -32.01 -8.21 -22.37
N GLY A 943 -32.94 -7.27 -22.13
CA GLY A 943 -34.00 -7.36 -21.13
C GLY A 943 -34.01 -6.21 -20.11
N GLU A 944 -34.92 -6.27 -19.13
CA GLU A 944 -35.08 -5.21 -18.12
C GLU A 944 -33.76 -4.83 -17.43
N GLY A 945 -33.40 -3.55 -17.52
CA GLY A 945 -32.18 -2.99 -16.95
C GLY A 945 -30.88 -3.22 -17.75
N SER A 946 -30.93 -3.62 -19.03
CA SER A 946 -29.76 -3.49 -19.93
C SER A 946 -29.61 -2.03 -20.41
N LEU A 947 -28.43 -1.43 -20.26
CA LEU A 947 -28.15 -0.04 -20.63
C LEU A 947 -27.30 0.04 -21.92
N TRP A 948 -27.80 -0.61 -22.98
CA TRP A 948 -27.21 -0.59 -24.31
C TRP A 948 -27.63 0.65 -25.10
N GLU A 949 -26.78 1.10 -26.03
CA GLU A 949 -27.04 2.17 -27.00
C GLU A 949 -26.65 1.71 -28.40
N ASP A 950 -27.51 1.97 -29.40
CA ASP A 950 -27.16 1.78 -30.80
C ASP A 950 -26.71 3.12 -31.41
N VAL A 951 -25.46 3.49 -31.11
CA VAL A 951 -24.86 4.75 -31.57
C VAL A 951 -24.95 4.91 -33.10
N ILE A 952 -24.78 3.83 -33.87
CA ILE A 952 -24.88 3.91 -35.33
C ILE A 952 -26.33 4.09 -35.79
N ALA A 953 -27.29 3.34 -35.23
CA ALA A 953 -28.69 3.53 -35.60
C ALA A 953 -29.18 4.94 -35.28
N SER A 954 -28.75 5.53 -34.17
CA SER A 954 -29.02 6.94 -33.85
C SER A 954 -28.28 7.92 -34.74
N ALA A 955 -27.06 7.61 -35.22
CA ALA A 955 -26.30 8.46 -36.13
C ALA A 955 -26.73 8.37 -37.62
N ARG A 956 -27.67 7.47 -37.95
CA ARG A 956 -28.32 7.33 -39.27
C ARG A 956 -29.68 8.03 -39.36
N GLN A 957 -30.20 8.53 -38.23
CA GLN A 957 -31.43 9.33 -38.14
C GLN A 957 -31.12 10.82 -38.32
#